data_AF-A0A395ULR6-F1
#
_entry.id   AF-A0A395ULR6-F1
#
_cell.length_a   1.000
_cell.length_b   1.000
_cell.length_c   1.000
_cell.angle_alpha   90.00
_cell.angle_beta   90.00
_cell.angle_gamma   90.00
#
_symmetry.space_group_name_H-M   'P 1'
#
loop_
_entity.id
_entity.type
_entity.pdbx_description
1 polymer ?
#
loop_
_entity_poly.entity_id
_entity_poly.type
_entity_poly.pdbx_seq_one_letter_code
_entity_poly.pdbx_strand_id
1 'polypeptide(L)'
;MSKALLIKSQIDKNGGEVGKWNNFNNAPSYIQGIHTGKMLEDISAEKLGALISGIPTPWARAKLFKFAFSTIAAPDPNINTEGLLQFYNMLHAEWKGLMAVIALYPDRIRFSDPVYMDVRGGDYDIASAFGRMLFNEKDVWSNQDDLARNPDAQPFIQLIYYREHLVGGTSPLTGCFTGVDYSNLGNDASDINWYRQGKFEDPMNYLTPEEVQKVYLFVKNMNRNQQAFETKINSQRGNNLRIELTGFKAVSRQWENELSAKGNGLLRQVGPIAQYGNLSAPFADLFKSDVPVYMKQDFTFTYFDDGNCQVIGDIQNLLSKDNFVVGWCEDKNELTKLSQAPVYYLRVPDLSDGSCSYFSLPLSEQGIDIFKNSLSSLLGYSSTSGNTKLTAKINDAGQLAVTLVVEIDGEPVTLNKREYKIQWMTSNGRVILWPNFVSENWNKYYLYSEFTSDVNENFIPFFKSEGKILRNIRGEFLTSDYEIAPEEDRQVDVKQLVTYPHGQGTDLIKYDIISTDKPMAGVLVKVKEAGKPCGAGILMFRPDVVKDLSNVDVQNTAVVGIDFGSNNTCVYFNAGNRGTQPVQFKNYRSVIVGKENTDTRSIAQNDELLFFTNYESNNGQLKSWLHEHDTRYTKNGISEEIQGGVPVNRPNILVNHMDEFIIETQAGNLHYNMKWLNDDKGLLKKRAFLKSIWLQTCAFLYQNKIKPSQINWSYPGSMMEADIDELRRIFEELSRMTPIMGRKPSINDENITEAEAVCSYALSNNNFGLNNNNMFLGIDVGGSTSDILLLAKNPQKGNQASLFRESSVRLAAGVFFNTVINSDDFRRALLNFHEGKSTKVFVANIQEIIKEKKKAPYYLNSIFDQLKTEEDYDKFYSSIADNAKVVFTLPAYVTGLLLYYSGMLIGKTIKDNNLDNITRIDILSFGKGGRLFHWLRNAASNSTTMGYYKSCLNAGVKRIIDRELDVKYRDEIEVDNKAEVAKGLCDMQDLNKVFVDNHSDICGEIGVRFTNSQGASRELLPTDELSSEYFDNDMNYFDFTSMECFEEFFNIFINFVSVKTKLCTMDAELRNDFADLPNKVGAFICQDSEYKSAKRKVNNGGSFAYHQPLIIAEGSCFLEKTLIKKVFS
;
A
#
# COMPACT_ATOMS: atom_id res chain seq x y z
N MET A 1 61.46 -47.95 24.69
CA MET A 1 60.71 -49.20 24.48
C MET A 1 59.57 -49.28 25.48
N SER A 2 58.35 -48.95 25.05
CA SER A 2 57.13 -49.14 25.84
C SER A 2 56.84 -50.64 25.95
N LYS A 3 56.65 -51.14 27.18
CA LYS A 3 56.14 -52.50 27.41
C LYS A 3 54.88 -52.69 26.57
N ALA A 4 54.83 -53.74 25.76
CA ALA A 4 53.62 -54.12 25.05
C ALA A 4 52.46 -54.26 26.05
N LEU A 5 51.34 -53.61 25.79
CA LEU A 5 50.09 -53.80 26.51
C LEU A 5 49.62 -55.24 26.26
N LEU A 6 50.02 -56.16 27.13
CA LEU A 6 49.43 -57.49 27.21
C LEU A 6 47.99 -57.32 27.68
N ILE A 7 47.03 -57.40 26.76
CA ILE A 7 45.60 -57.51 27.06
C ILE A 7 45.40 -58.83 27.83
N LYS A 8 45.30 -58.76 29.15
CA LYS A 8 44.94 -59.91 29.99
C LYS A 8 43.42 -60.11 29.93
N SER A 9 42.95 -61.33 29.78
CA SER A 9 41.52 -61.69 29.87
C SER A 9 41.35 -62.76 30.94
N GLN A 10 40.18 -62.80 31.60
CA GLN A 10 39.78 -63.87 32.52
C GLN A 10 39.69 -65.22 31.79
N ILE A 11 39.66 -65.19 30.45
CA ILE A 11 39.73 -66.36 29.59
C ILE A 11 41.18 -66.54 29.13
N ASP A 12 41.87 -67.49 29.75
CA ASP A 12 43.20 -67.93 29.33
C ASP A 12 43.11 -68.80 28.06
N LYS A 13 44.06 -68.66 27.14
CA LYS A 13 44.14 -69.51 25.93
C LYS A 13 45.52 -70.12 25.75
N ASN A 14 45.53 -71.46 25.68
CA ASN A 14 46.70 -72.23 25.26
C ASN A 14 46.77 -72.32 23.72
N GLY A 15 47.87 -71.79 23.16
CA GLY A 15 48.56 -72.28 21.96
C GLY A 15 47.80 -72.33 20.62
N GLY A 16 47.98 -71.30 19.79
CA GLY A 16 47.93 -71.47 18.33
C GLY A 16 49.33 -71.81 17.78
N GLU A 17 49.42 -72.47 16.63
CA GLU A 17 50.73 -72.68 15.98
C GLU A 17 51.35 -71.34 15.58
N VAL A 18 52.58 -71.11 16.04
CA VAL A 18 53.36 -69.91 15.70
C VAL A 18 53.59 -69.88 14.19
N GLY A 19 53.24 -68.76 13.55
CA GLY A 19 53.40 -68.57 12.11
C GLY A 19 52.21 -69.01 11.25
N LYS A 20 51.09 -69.45 11.83
CA LYS A 20 49.83 -69.71 11.11
C LYS A 20 48.70 -68.81 11.60
N TRP A 21 47.80 -68.44 10.68
CA TRP A 21 46.55 -67.77 11.03
C TRP A 21 45.66 -68.74 11.79
N ASN A 22 45.41 -68.45 13.07
CA ASN A 22 44.52 -69.26 13.91
C ASN A 22 43.16 -68.59 13.97
N ASN A 23 42.08 -69.35 13.78
CA ASN A 23 40.72 -68.82 13.90
C ASN A 23 40.39 -68.54 15.39
N PHE A 24 39.96 -67.32 15.69
CA PHE A 24 39.68 -66.87 17.04
C PHE A 24 38.22 -67.12 17.44
N ASN A 25 37.86 -68.41 17.57
CA ASN A 25 36.46 -68.87 17.71
C ASN A 25 35.71 -68.37 18.97
N ASN A 26 36.42 -67.89 20.00
CA ASN A 26 35.84 -67.39 21.26
C ASN A 26 36.10 -65.88 21.45
N ALA A 27 36.13 -65.11 20.34
CA ALA A 27 36.34 -63.67 20.39
C ALA A 27 35.37 -62.93 21.34
N PRO A 28 34.05 -63.21 21.32
CA PRO A 28 33.10 -62.49 22.17
C PRO A 28 33.38 -62.67 23.66
N SER A 29 33.54 -63.91 24.14
CA SER A 29 33.84 -64.20 25.53
C SER A 29 35.21 -63.65 25.94
N TYR A 30 36.22 -63.74 25.07
CA TYR A 30 37.55 -63.20 25.37
C TYR A 30 37.53 -61.68 25.54
N ILE A 31 36.77 -60.98 24.68
CA ILE A 31 36.57 -59.53 24.75
C ILE A 31 35.83 -59.15 26.04
N GLN A 32 34.78 -59.89 26.40
CA GLN A 32 34.05 -59.67 27.66
C GLN A 32 34.93 -59.89 28.89
N GLY A 33 35.85 -60.85 28.84
CA GLY A 33 36.77 -61.18 29.94
C GLY A 33 37.97 -60.25 30.13
N ILE A 34 38.16 -59.21 29.33
CA ILE A 34 39.36 -58.35 29.38
C ILE A 34 39.51 -57.69 30.76
N HIS A 35 40.67 -57.90 31.41
CA HIS A 35 41.07 -57.23 32.64
C HIS A 35 41.39 -55.76 32.34
N THR A 36 40.44 -54.89 32.68
CA THR A 36 40.74 -53.49 32.93
C THR A 36 41.29 -53.41 34.35
N GLY A 37 42.60 -53.19 34.56
CA GLY A 37 43.16 -53.07 35.91
C GLY A 37 42.54 -51.90 36.71
N LYS A 38 43.04 -51.63 37.94
CA LYS A 38 42.72 -50.46 38.80
C LYS A 38 42.89 -49.06 38.13
N MET A 39 43.08 -49.00 36.81
CA MET A 39 43.16 -47.75 36.05
C MET A 39 41.83 -47.00 35.95
N LEU A 40 40.66 -47.59 36.23
CA LEU A 40 39.37 -46.93 36.02
C LEU A 40 38.80 -46.16 37.22
N GLU A 41 39.42 -46.23 38.39
CA GLU A 41 39.01 -45.39 39.55
C GLU A 41 39.37 -43.90 39.37
N ASP A 42 40.27 -43.56 38.43
CA ASP A 42 40.85 -42.21 38.22
C ASP A 42 40.92 -41.76 36.73
N ILE A 43 40.14 -42.39 35.83
CA ILE A 43 40.13 -42.01 34.40
C ILE A 43 39.12 -40.90 34.14
N SER A 44 39.62 -39.72 33.76
CA SER A 44 38.81 -38.65 33.15
C SER A 44 38.37 -39.03 31.73
N ALA A 45 37.24 -38.46 31.27
CA ALA A 45 36.73 -38.65 29.91
C ALA A 45 37.78 -38.35 28.81
N GLU A 46 38.75 -37.46 29.08
CA GLU A 46 39.89 -37.16 28.19
C GLU A 46 40.86 -38.33 28.01
N LYS A 47 41.25 -39.01 29.11
CA LYS A 47 42.15 -40.19 29.03
C LYS A 47 41.48 -41.36 28.30
N LEU A 48 40.17 -41.47 28.45
CA LEU A 48 39.34 -42.46 27.78
C LEU A 48 39.22 -42.16 26.27
N GLY A 49 39.05 -40.89 25.89
CA GLY A 49 39.04 -40.42 24.49
C GLY A 49 40.36 -40.71 23.76
N ALA A 50 41.50 -40.52 24.42
CA ALA A 50 42.82 -40.87 23.90
C ALA A 50 43.03 -42.38 23.68
N LEU A 51 42.36 -43.22 24.49
CA LEU A 51 42.36 -44.68 24.32
C LEU A 51 41.56 -45.13 23.08
N ILE A 52 40.51 -44.37 22.72
CA ILE A 52 39.64 -44.63 21.56
C ILE A 52 40.22 -44.04 20.27
N SER A 53 40.92 -42.89 20.33
CA SER A 53 41.58 -42.28 19.17
C SER A 53 42.75 -43.11 18.62
N GLY A 54 43.26 -44.06 19.41
CA GLY A 54 44.25 -45.05 18.97
C GLY A 54 43.72 -46.15 18.04
N ILE A 55 42.41 -46.16 17.75
CA ILE A 55 41.78 -47.16 16.86
C ILE A 55 41.75 -46.61 15.41
N PRO A 56 42.48 -47.20 14.45
CA PRO A 56 42.87 -46.53 13.21
C PRO A 56 41.79 -46.46 12.10
N THR A 57 40.51 -46.74 12.39
CA THR A 57 39.44 -46.69 11.35
C THR A 57 38.05 -46.33 11.89
N PRO A 58 37.17 -45.72 11.07
CA PRO A 58 35.76 -45.52 11.42
C PRO A 58 35.01 -46.85 11.67
N TRP A 59 35.39 -47.92 10.96
CA TRP A 59 34.76 -49.25 11.07
C TRP A 59 34.91 -49.86 12.45
N ALA A 60 36.08 -49.68 13.06
CA ALA A 60 36.34 -50.21 14.38
C ALA A 60 35.54 -49.47 15.46
N ARG A 61 35.25 -48.18 15.28
CA ARG A 61 34.33 -47.45 16.16
C ARG A 61 32.91 -47.97 16.04
N ALA A 62 32.39 -48.18 14.83
CA ALA A 62 31.07 -48.81 14.64
C ALA A 62 30.99 -50.22 15.28
N LYS A 63 32.05 -51.03 15.15
CA LYS A 63 32.16 -52.34 15.82
C LYS A 63 32.19 -52.23 17.34
N LEU A 64 32.83 -51.20 17.89
CA LEU A 64 32.86 -50.97 19.34
C LEU A 64 31.46 -50.79 19.92
N PHE A 65 30.60 -50.00 19.26
CA PHE A 65 29.18 -49.87 19.67
C PHE A 65 28.43 -51.20 19.56
N LYS A 66 28.67 -52.00 18.50
CA LYS A 66 28.09 -53.35 18.38
C LYS A 66 28.46 -54.24 19.57
N PHE A 67 29.74 -54.24 19.97
CA PHE A 67 30.22 -55.04 21.11
C PHE A 67 29.65 -54.53 22.44
N ALA A 68 29.59 -53.21 22.62
CA ALA A 68 28.97 -52.60 23.79
C ALA A 68 27.52 -53.06 23.93
N PHE A 69 26.72 -52.96 22.86
CA PHE A 69 25.30 -53.33 22.90
C PHE A 69 25.10 -54.82 23.13
N SER A 70 25.92 -55.67 22.53
CA SER A 70 25.85 -57.13 22.73
C SER A 70 26.18 -57.52 24.17
N THR A 71 27.13 -56.83 24.80
CA THR A 71 27.54 -57.08 26.19
C THR A 71 26.52 -56.57 27.19
N ILE A 72 25.90 -55.40 26.94
CA ILE A 72 24.82 -54.85 27.77
C ILE A 72 23.57 -55.75 27.69
N ALA A 73 23.23 -56.24 26.49
CA ALA A 73 22.07 -57.10 26.27
C ALA A 73 22.18 -58.48 26.93
N ALA A 74 23.38 -59.05 26.98
CA ALA A 74 23.66 -60.38 27.52
C ALA A 74 25.00 -60.38 28.27
N PRO A 75 25.05 -59.82 29.50
CA PRO A 75 26.26 -59.85 30.31
C PRO A 75 26.56 -61.29 30.74
N ASP A 76 27.83 -61.73 30.64
CA ASP A 76 28.25 -63.03 31.16
C ASP A 76 28.28 -62.97 32.69
N PRO A 77 27.42 -63.73 33.39
CA PRO A 77 27.34 -63.68 34.85
C PRO A 77 28.60 -64.19 35.55
N ASN A 78 29.51 -64.86 34.82
CA ASN A 78 30.73 -65.44 35.39
C ASN A 78 31.96 -64.52 35.28
N ILE A 79 31.83 -63.34 34.68
CA ILE A 79 32.95 -62.43 34.41
C ILE A 79 32.78 -61.14 35.23
N ASN A 80 33.81 -60.75 35.98
CA ASN A 80 33.79 -59.47 36.73
C ASN A 80 34.10 -58.30 35.79
N THR A 81 33.05 -57.66 35.24
CA THR A 81 33.12 -56.68 34.14
C THR A 81 33.11 -55.20 34.59
N GLU A 82 33.32 -54.90 35.87
CA GLU A 82 33.05 -53.56 36.46
C GLU A 82 33.58 -52.37 35.65
N GLY A 83 34.80 -52.43 35.11
CA GLY A 83 35.38 -51.32 34.34
C GLY A 83 34.99 -51.24 32.86
N LEU A 84 35.00 -52.37 32.14
CA LEU A 84 34.63 -52.42 30.72
C LEU A 84 33.13 -52.17 30.51
N LEU A 85 32.29 -52.65 31.45
CA LEU A 85 30.85 -52.43 31.43
C LEU A 85 30.50 -50.97 31.68
N GLN A 86 31.20 -50.27 32.58
CA GLN A 86 31.05 -48.82 32.75
C GLN A 86 31.36 -48.07 31.44
N PHE A 87 32.41 -48.47 30.73
CA PHE A 87 32.72 -47.91 29.43
C PHE A 87 31.64 -48.15 28.37
N TYR A 88 31.13 -49.38 28.28
CA TYR A 88 30.03 -49.70 27.36
C TYR A 88 28.73 -48.96 27.70
N ASN A 89 28.43 -48.77 28.98
CA ASN A 89 27.30 -47.96 29.41
C ASN A 89 27.47 -46.49 29.02
N MET A 90 28.69 -45.93 29.07
CA MET A 90 28.96 -44.58 28.55
C MET A 90 28.72 -44.48 27.04
N LEU A 91 29.15 -45.47 26.24
CA LEU A 91 28.87 -45.48 24.79
C LEU A 91 27.37 -45.62 24.50
N HIS A 92 26.65 -46.43 25.28
CA HIS A 92 25.20 -46.55 25.16
C HIS A 92 24.50 -45.24 25.52
N ALA A 93 24.92 -44.57 26.60
CA ALA A 93 24.43 -43.24 26.96
C ALA A 93 24.68 -42.21 25.83
N GLU A 94 25.89 -42.19 25.27
CA GLU A 94 26.27 -41.29 24.17
C GLU A 94 25.43 -41.54 22.91
N TRP A 95 25.17 -42.81 22.58
CA TRP A 95 24.28 -43.19 21.49
C TRP A 95 22.83 -42.74 21.74
N LYS A 96 22.29 -42.94 22.94
CA LYS A 96 20.95 -42.44 23.31
C LYS A 96 20.88 -40.91 23.18
N GLY A 97 21.94 -40.22 23.60
CA GLY A 97 22.06 -38.77 23.49
C GLY A 97 22.01 -38.28 22.04
N LEU A 98 22.80 -38.87 21.13
CA LEU A 98 22.76 -38.55 19.70
C LEU A 98 21.38 -38.86 19.09
N MET A 99 20.81 -40.01 19.42
CA MET A 99 19.50 -40.42 18.92
C MET A 99 18.36 -39.49 19.36
N ALA A 100 18.41 -38.99 20.60
CA ALA A 100 17.46 -37.98 21.08
C ALA A 100 17.62 -36.65 20.32
N VAL A 101 18.84 -36.24 19.99
CA VAL A 101 19.06 -35.03 19.17
C VAL A 101 18.48 -35.23 17.76
N ILE A 102 18.70 -36.38 17.14
CA ILE A 102 18.10 -36.76 15.85
C ILE A 102 16.56 -36.80 15.94
N ALA A 103 15.98 -37.21 17.06
CA ALA A 103 14.52 -37.24 17.18
C ALA A 103 13.90 -35.84 17.37
N LEU A 104 14.56 -34.96 18.12
CA LEU A 104 13.97 -33.71 18.63
C LEU A 104 14.35 -32.46 17.83
N TYR A 105 15.51 -32.46 17.17
CA TYR A 105 16.05 -31.29 16.47
C TYR A 105 16.42 -31.60 15.01
N PRO A 106 15.46 -32.06 14.18
CA PRO A 106 15.74 -32.46 12.80
C PRO A 106 16.35 -31.36 11.94
N ASP A 107 15.94 -30.10 12.13
CA ASP A 107 16.49 -28.95 11.38
C ASP A 107 17.95 -28.64 11.71
N ARG A 108 18.44 -29.12 12.86
CA ARG A 108 19.85 -28.99 13.26
C ARG A 108 20.68 -30.18 12.79
N ILE A 109 20.05 -31.24 12.30
CA ILE A 109 20.69 -32.48 11.90
C ILE A 109 20.74 -32.58 10.38
N ARG A 110 21.95 -32.75 9.86
CA ARG A 110 22.19 -33.01 8.45
C ARG A 110 22.93 -34.32 8.27
N PHE A 111 22.36 -35.21 7.47
CA PHE A 111 23.08 -36.36 6.92
C PHE A 111 23.80 -35.92 5.64
N SER A 112 25.09 -36.21 5.51
CA SER A 112 25.82 -35.96 4.26
C SER A 112 25.27 -36.80 3.13
N ASP A 113 25.55 -36.39 1.89
CA ASP A 113 25.52 -37.33 0.77
C ASP A 113 26.44 -38.54 1.07
N PRO A 114 26.18 -39.73 0.49
CA PRO A 114 27.04 -40.89 0.69
C PRO A 114 28.51 -40.60 0.39
N VAL A 115 29.36 -40.77 1.40
CA VAL A 115 30.81 -40.74 1.23
C VAL A 115 31.26 -42.13 0.81
N TYR A 116 31.44 -42.31 -0.50
CA TYR A 116 31.84 -43.60 -1.08
C TYR A 116 33.32 -43.92 -0.82
N MET A 117 33.58 -45.19 -0.50
CA MET A 117 34.88 -45.75 -0.16
C MET A 117 35.34 -46.65 -1.32
N ASP A 118 35.85 -46.04 -2.39
CA ASP A 118 36.18 -46.75 -3.65
C ASP A 118 37.31 -47.77 -3.46
N VAL A 119 36.97 -49.06 -3.33
CA VAL A 119 37.95 -50.11 -3.07
C VAL A 119 38.98 -50.27 -4.20
N ARG A 120 38.69 -49.73 -5.39
CA ARG A 120 39.53 -49.78 -6.61
C ARG A 120 40.39 -48.53 -6.82
N GLY A 121 40.25 -47.50 -5.99
CA GLY A 121 41.06 -46.30 -6.10
C GLY A 121 42.51 -46.51 -5.64
N GLY A 122 43.33 -45.46 -5.77
CA GLY A 122 44.78 -45.54 -5.57
C GLY A 122 45.22 -46.07 -4.20
N ASP A 123 46.43 -46.62 -4.12
CA ASP A 123 46.95 -47.27 -2.90
C ASP A 123 47.03 -46.32 -1.69
N TYR A 124 47.26 -45.03 -1.92
CA TYR A 124 47.37 -43.98 -0.90
C TYR A 124 46.12 -43.10 -0.75
N ASP A 125 45.03 -43.41 -1.47
CA ASP A 125 43.76 -42.72 -1.28
C ASP A 125 43.06 -43.23 -0.01
N ILE A 126 42.66 -42.29 0.86
CA ILE A 126 42.12 -42.60 2.21
C ILE A 126 40.80 -43.36 2.10
N ALA A 127 39.90 -42.92 1.21
CA ALA A 127 38.60 -43.56 1.02
C ALA A 127 38.77 -44.99 0.48
N SER A 128 39.71 -45.17 -0.45
CA SER A 128 40.06 -46.47 -1.02
C SER A 128 40.70 -47.42 -0.01
N ALA A 129 41.61 -46.91 0.82
CA ALA A 129 42.21 -47.68 1.91
C ALA A 129 41.14 -48.14 2.91
N PHE A 130 40.25 -47.25 3.36
CA PHE A 130 39.16 -47.62 4.25
C PHE A 130 38.18 -48.60 3.60
N GLY A 131 37.85 -48.45 2.32
CA GLY A 131 37.03 -49.42 1.60
C GLY A 131 37.65 -50.82 1.60
N ARG A 132 38.96 -50.93 1.34
CA ARG A 132 39.68 -52.22 1.38
C ARG A 132 39.71 -52.86 2.77
N MET A 133 39.73 -52.05 3.84
CA MET A 133 39.72 -52.54 5.23
C MET A 133 38.40 -53.21 5.65
N LEU A 134 37.33 -53.11 4.86
CA LEU A 134 36.06 -53.78 5.14
C LEU A 134 36.08 -55.28 4.83
N PHE A 135 37.00 -55.76 3.97
CA PHE A 135 37.11 -57.18 3.57
C PHE A 135 35.74 -57.79 3.21
N ASN A 136 35.30 -58.82 3.95
CA ASN A 136 34.05 -59.56 3.74
C ASN A 136 32.80 -58.83 4.28
N GLU A 137 32.96 -57.62 4.82
CA GLU A 137 31.85 -56.75 5.26
C GLU A 137 31.61 -55.60 4.28
N LYS A 138 32.31 -55.51 3.14
CA LYS A 138 32.07 -54.45 2.14
C LYS A 138 30.61 -54.41 1.68
N ASP A 139 29.97 -55.57 1.62
CA ASP A 139 28.59 -55.78 1.21
C ASP A 139 27.64 -55.02 2.13
N VAL A 140 27.76 -55.16 3.45
CA VAL A 140 26.85 -54.56 4.42
C VAL A 140 27.03 -53.04 4.61
N TRP A 141 28.16 -52.50 4.16
CA TRP A 141 28.41 -51.05 4.11
C TRP A 141 28.07 -50.44 2.74
N SER A 142 27.51 -51.20 1.80
CA SER A 142 27.09 -50.71 0.48
C SER A 142 25.58 -50.48 0.41
N ASN A 143 25.12 -49.72 -0.59
CA ASN A 143 23.68 -49.62 -0.86
C ASN A 143 23.21 -50.96 -1.42
N GLN A 144 22.30 -51.63 -0.70
CA GLN A 144 21.85 -52.98 -1.03
C GLN A 144 21.06 -53.03 -2.34
N ASP A 145 20.33 -51.97 -2.68
CA ASP A 145 19.56 -51.89 -3.93
C ASP A 145 20.47 -51.63 -5.14
N ASP A 146 21.57 -50.89 -4.93
CA ASP A 146 22.58 -50.71 -5.97
C ASP A 146 23.42 -51.97 -6.14
N LEU A 147 23.80 -52.62 -5.04
CA LEU A 147 24.59 -53.85 -5.05
C LEU A 147 23.83 -55.02 -5.70
N ALA A 148 22.51 -55.08 -5.55
CA ALA A 148 21.64 -56.04 -6.24
C ALA A 148 21.64 -55.85 -7.77
N ARG A 149 21.80 -54.62 -8.25
CA ARG A 149 21.83 -54.27 -9.68
C ARG A 149 23.24 -54.26 -10.26
N ASN A 150 24.23 -53.95 -9.43
CA ASN A 150 25.62 -53.77 -9.79
C ASN A 150 26.54 -54.36 -8.69
N PRO A 151 27.18 -55.51 -8.95
CA PRO A 151 28.13 -56.13 -8.02
C PRO A 151 29.34 -55.25 -7.64
N ASP A 152 29.62 -54.20 -8.43
CA ASP A 152 30.70 -53.23 -8.19
C ASP A 152 30.26 -52.00 -7.37
N ALA A 153 29.06 -52.00 -6.79
CA ALA A 153 28.62 -50.92 -5.90
C ALA A 153 29.63 -50.74 -4.74
N GLN A 154 30.00 -49.49 -4.48
CA GLN A 154 31.03 -49.17 -3.50
C GLN A 154 30.43 -49.04 -2.09
N PRO A 155 31.18 -49.45 -1.04
CA PRO A 155 30.77 -49.18 0.33
C PRO A 155 30.72 -47.67 0.58
N PHE A 156 29.87 -47.22 1.50
CA PHE A 156 29.72 -45.83 1.84
C PHE A 156 29.48 -45.64 3.34
N ILE A 157 29.69 -44.42 3.80
CA ILE A 157 29.22 -43.93 5.09
C ILE A 157 28.52 -42.59 4.89
N GLN A 158 27.43 -42.35 5.61
CA GLN A 158 26.87 -41.01 5.71
C GLN A 158 27.25 -40.42 7.06
N LEU A 159 27.79 -39.20 7.01
CA LEU A 159 28.23 -38.45 8.16
C LEU A 159 27.05 -37.67 8.75
N ILE A 160 26.98 -37.61 10.08
CA ILE A 160 25.92 -36.95 10.83
C ILE A 160 26.49 -35.64 11.36
N TYR A 161 25.90 -34.52 10.93
CA TYR A 161 26.27 -33.19 11.36
C TYR A 161 25.19 -32.60 12.26
N TYR A 162 25.59 -31.99 13.36
CA TYR A 162 24.75 -31.11 14.18
C TYR A 162 25.23 -29.68 13.97
N ARG A 163 24.39 -28.79 13.40
CA ARG A 163 24.77 -27.40 13.06
C ARG A 163 26.13 -27.32 12.36
N GLU A 164 26.29 -28.09 11.28
CA GLU A 164 27.53 -28.23 10.49
C GLU A 164 28.75 -28.80 11.22
N HIS A 165 28.63 -29.21 12.49
CA HIS A 165 29.68 -29.92 13.20
C HIS A 165 29.50 -31.43 13.08
N LEU A 166 30.56 -32.15 12.71
CA LEU A 166 30.52 -33.61 12.59
C LEU A 166 30.39 -34.25 13.98
N VAL A 167 29.28 -34.95 14.23
CA VAL A 167 28.99 -35.59 15.53
C VAL A 167 28.86 -37.11 15.45
N GLY A 168 28.82 -37.70 14.26
CA GLY A 168 28.70 -39.15 14.10
C GLY A 168 28.66 -39.64 12.67
N GLY A 169 28.33 -40.92 12.51
CA GLY A 169 28.17 -41.58 11.20
C GLY A 169 27.15 -42.71 11.24
N THR A 170 26.65 -43.11 10.08
CA THR A 170 25.76 -44.27 9.93
C THR A 170 26.50 -45.60 10.12
N SER A 171 25.84 -46.60 10.68
CA SER A 171 26.42 -47.93 10.96
C SER A 171 25.42 -49.04 10.65
N PRO A 172 25.74 -50.03 9.78
CA PRO A 172 24.87 -51.18 9.54
C PRO A 172 24.71 -52.08 10.77
N LEU A 173 25.50 -51.85 11.83
CA LEU A 173 25.54 -52.66 13.04
C LEU A 173 24.66 -52.10 14.16
N THR A 174 24.45 -50.79 14.18
CA THR A 174 23.79 -50.06 15.30
C THR A 174 22.92 -48.90 14.84
N GLY A 175 22.66 -48.78 13.52
CA GLY A 175 22.01 -47.63 12.88
C GLY A 175 22.95 -46.43 12.74
N CYS A 176 23.52 -45.97 13.85
CA CYS A 176 24.51 -44.90 13.90
C CYS A 176 25.56 -45.16 14.98
N PHE A 177 26.63 -44.37 14.97
CA PHE A 177 27.63 -44.27 16.02
C PHE A 177 28.11 -42.82 16.14
N THR A 178 28.57 -42.41 17.32
CA THR A 178 29.04 -41.04 17.56
C THR A 178 30.49 -40.84 17.07
N GLY A 179 30.91 -39.60 16.84
CA GLY A 179 32.28 -39.23 16.48
C GLY A 179 33.25 -39.35 17.67
N VAL A 180 34.56 -39.39 17.41
CA VAL A 180 35.59 -39.50 18.47
C VAL A 180 35.71 -38.21 19.27
N ASP A 181 35.64 -37.09 18.59
CA ASP A 181 35.72 -35.75 19.16
C ASP A 181 34.74 -34.84 18.44
N TYR A 182 33.85 -34.26 19.22
CA TYR A 182 32.97 -33.16 18.86
C TYR A 182 32.86 -32.22 20.07
N SER A 183 33.92 -32.12 20.88
CA SER A 183 33.94 -31.30 22.09
C SER A 183 33.79 -29.80 21.80
N ASN A 184 34.07 -29.43 20.55
CA ASN A 184 33.99 -28.07 20.05
C ASN A 184 32.59 -27.61 19.65
N LEU A 185 31.49 -28.36 19.90
CA LEU A 185 30.14 -27.82 19.66
C LEU A 185 29.90 -26.51 20.43
N GLY A 186 30.58 -26.30 21.57
CA GLY A 186 30.60 -25.02 22.28
C GLY A 186 29.19 -24.46 22.56
N ASN A 187 28.98 -23.20 22.16
CA ASN A 187 27.70 -22.51 22.31
C ASN A 187 26.60 -23.06 21.39
N ASP A 188 26.92 -23.79 20.31
CA ASP A 188 25.92 -24.30 19.37
C ASP A 188 25.04 -25.41 19.97
N ALA A 189 25.49 -26.02 21.07
CA ALA A 189 24.78 -27.03 21.84
C ALA A 189 24.42 -26.57 23.27
N SER A 190 24.45 -25.27 23.56
CA SER A 190 24.16 -24.72 24.91
C SER A 190 22.77 -25.09 25.44
N ASP A 191 21.81 -25.26 24.53
CA ASP A 191 20.42 -25.60 24.85
C ASP A 191 20.14 -27.11 24.88
N ILE A 192 21.15 -27.94 24.60
CA ILE A 192 21.07 -29.39 24.73
C ILE A 192 21.52 -29.79 26.15
N ASN A 193 20.56 -29.96 27.05
CA ASN A 193 20.81 -30.20 28.48
C ASN A 193 21.70 -31.43 28.79
N TRP A 194 21.75 -32.39 27.87
CA TRP A 194 22.57 -33.61 27.93
C TRP A 194 23.85 -33.52 27.08
N TYR A 195 24.25 -32.35 26.59
CA TYR A 195 25.59 -32.14 26.05
C TYR A 195 26.51 -31.59 27.15
N ARG A 196 27.43 -32.42 27.65
CA ARG A 196 28.32 -32.08 28.78
C ARG A 196 29.72 -32.63 28.53
N GLN A 197 30.72 -31.89 29.01
CA GLN A 197 32.14 -32.29 28.91
C GLN A 197 32.56 -32.68 27.48
N GLY A 198 31.98 -32.03 26.47
CA GLY A 198 32.29 -32.26 25.06
C GLY A 198 31.60 -33.46 24.41
N LYS A 199 30.58 -34.07 25.06
CA LYS A 199 29.87 -35.25 24.53
C LYS A 199 28.38 -35.23 24.85
N PHE A 200 27.60 -36.00 24.09
CA PHE A 200 26.23 -36.29 24.46
C PHE A 200 26.19 -37.35 25.57
N GLU A 201 25.43 -37.12 26.63
CA GLU A 201 25.16 -38.06 27.72
C GLU A 201 23.75 -38.65 27.58
N ASP A 202 23.36 -39.50 28.53
CA ASP A 202 22.03 -40.09 28.57
C ASP A 202 20.95 -39.00 28.72
N PRO A 203 20.03 -38.84 27.74
CA PRO A 203 19.07 -37.76 27.74
C PRO A 203 17.97 -37.96 28.79
N MET A 204 17.80 -39.16 29.35
CA MET A 204 16.62 -39.55 30.13
C MET A 204 16.29 -38.60 31.27
N ASN A 205 17.27 -38.03 31.97
CA ASN A 205 17.02 -37.12 33.09
C ASN A 205 16.64 -35.69 32.67
N TYR A 206 16.76 -35.37 31.39
CA TYR A 206 16.63 -34.03 30.85
C TYR A 206 15.40 -33.84 29.96
N LEU A 207 14.81 -34.94 29.47
CA LEU A 207 13.62 -34.89 28.61
C LEU A 207 12.38 -34.42 29.38
N THR A 208 11.73 -33.39 28.84
CA THR A 208 10.38 -32.96 29.23
C THR A 208 9.33 -34.01 28.83
N PRO A 209 8.10 -33.98 29.38
CA PRO A 209 7.05 -34.93 29.00
C PRO A 209 6.75 -34.97 27.49
N GLU A 210 6.78 -33.81 26.81
CA GLU A 210 6.59 -33.73 25.36
C GLU A 210 7.78 -34.35 24.59
N GLU A 211 9.01 -34.09 25.03
CA GLU A 211 10.20 -34.68 24.41
C GLU A 211 10.26 -36.19 24.63
N VAL A 212 9.84 -36.70 25.80
CA VAL A 212 9.68 -38.14 26.05
C VAL A 212 8.73 -38.76 25.03
N GLN A 213 7.57 -38.14 24.77
CA GLN A 213 6.62 -38.61 23.76
C GLN A 213 7.23 -38.68 22.35
N LYS A 214 7.98 -37.65 21.93
CA LYS A 214 8.62 -37.57 20.60
C LYS A 214 9.74 -38.61 20.45
N VAL A 215 10.64 -38.69 21.44
CA VAL A 215 11.73 -39.68 21.44
C VAL A 215 11.16 -41.10 21.48
N TYR A 216 10.12 -41.36 22.28
CA TYR A 216 9.44 -42.65 22.32
C TYR A 216 8.90 -43.06 20.95
N LEU A 217 8.15 -42.18 20.27
CA LEU A 217 7.61 -42.49 18.93
C LEU A 217 8.73 -42.74 17.91
N PHE A 218 9.81 -41.96 17.96
CA PHE A 218 10.96 -42.13 17.07
C PHE A 218 11.67 -43.47 17.30
N VAL A 219 12.00 -43.81 18.55
CA VAL A 219 12.65 -45.07 18.93
C VAL A 219 11.76 -46.27 18.62
N LYS A 220 10.46 -46.17 18.91
CA LYS A 220 9.47 -47.20 18.57
C LYS A 220 9.39 -47.45 17.07
N ASN A 221 9.40 -46.39 16.26
CA ASN A 221 9.41 -46.50 14.81
C ASN A 221 10.68 -47.19 14.30
N MET A 222 11.85 -46.75 14.78
CA MET A 222 13.12 -47.41 14.46
C MET A 222 13.07 -48.90 14.83
N ASN A 223 12.61 -49.24 16.03
CA ASN A 223 12.48 -50.64 16.50
C ASN A 223 11.53 -51.48 15.63
N ARG A 224 10.44 -50.89 15.13
CA ARG A 224 9.54 -51.56 14.16
C ARG A 224 10.25 -51.91 12.85
N ASN A 225 11.17 -51.05 12.40
CA ASN A 225 11.89 -51.22 11.14
C ASN A 225 13.15 -52.10 11.25
N GLN A 226 13.63 -52.40 12.47
CA GLN A 226 14.89 -53.14 12.68
C GLN A 226 14.95 -54.51 12.01
N GLN A 227 13.85 -55.27 11.94
CA GLN A 227 13.84 -56.58 11.30
C GLN A 227 13.98 -56.46 9.78
N ALA A 228 13.28 -55.49 9.17
CA ALA A 228 13.40 -55.19 7.75
C ALA A 228 14.81 -54.70 7.43
N PHE A 229 15.36 -53.82 8.26
CA PHE A 229 16.75 -53.35 8.16
C PHE A 229 17.76 -54.50 8.24
N GLU A 230 17.65 -55.40 9.23
CA GLU A 230 18.53 -56.58 9.33
C GLU A 230 18.42 -57.48 8.09
N THR A 231 17.20 -57.66 7.57
CA THR A 231 16.98 -58.44 6.35
C THR A 231 17.63 -57.76 5.14
N LYS A 232 17.50 -56.43 5.04
CA LYS A 232 18.06 -55.61 3.96
C LYS A 232 19.59 -55.68 3.96
N ILE A 233 20.26 -55.40 5.07
CA ILE A 233 21.73 -55.46 5.15
C ILE A 233 22.29 -56.87 4.85
N ASN A 234 21.50 -57.91 5.10
CA ASN A 234 21.91 -59.29 4.83
C ASN A 234 21.54 -59.76 3.40
N SER A 235 20.79 -58.97 2.63
CA SER A 235 20.19 -59.42 1.36
C SER A 235 21.21 -59.74 0.27
N GLN A 236 22.37 -59.06 0.27
CA GLN A 236 23.42 -59.22 -0.74
C GLN A 236 24.68 -59.92 -0.22
N ARG A 237 24.58 -60.67 0.90
CA ARG A 237 25.75 -61.28 1.55
C ARG A 237 26.30 -62.54 0.89
N GLY A 238 25.53 -63.18 0.01
CA GLY A 238 25.92 -64.46 -0.61
C GLY A 238 26.28 -65.52 0.45
N ASN A 239 27.50 -66.05 0.39
CA ASN A 239 28.00 -67.08 1.31
C ASN A 239 28.64 -66.52 2.60
N ASN A 240 28.68 -65.19 2.80
CA ASN A 240 29.23 -64.60 4.01
C ASN A 240 28.32 -64.87 5.22
N LEU A 241 28.92 -64.91 6.42
CA LEU A 241 28.17 -65.07 7.67
C LEU A 241 27.16 -63.93 7.86
N ARG A 242 25.93 -64.30 8.19
CA ARG A 242 24.85 -63.35 8.49
C ARG A 242 25.23 -62.46 9.67
N ILE A 243 24.97 -61.16 9.56
CA ILE A 243 25.05 -60.24 10.71
C ILE A 243 23.73 -60.28 11.47
N GLU A 244 23.81 -60.71 12.71
CA GLU A 244 22.72 -60.61 13.68
C GLU A 244 22.83 -59.31 14.48
N LEU A 245 21.71 -58.59 14.61
CA LEU A 245 21.63 -57.33 15.34
C LEU A 245 21.03 -57.53 16.75
N THR A 246 21.27 -58.68 17.38
CA THR A 246 20.66 -59.06 18.68
C THR A 246 20.93 -58.05 19.78
N GLY A 247 22.18 -57.59 19.93
CA GLY A 247 22.54 -56.54 20.89
C GLY A 247 21.82 -55.22 20.63
N PHE A 248 21.78 -54.75 19.38
CA PHE A 248 21.09 -53.50 19.01
C PHE A 248 19.58 -53.59 19.27
N LYS A 249 18.94 -54.69 18.84
CA LYS A 249 17.52 -54.96 19.07
C LYS A 249 17.17 -54.98 20.56
N ALA A 250 17.98 -55.65 21.38
CA ALA A 250 17.73 -55.75 22.81
C ALA A 250 17.87 -54.40 23.52
N VAL A 251 18.96 -53.67 23.28
CA VAL A 251 19.24 -52.39 23.92
C VAL A 251 18.27 -51.30 23.49
N SER A 252 17.92 -51.21 22.20
CA SER A 252 16.93 -50.23 21.74
C SER A 252 15.51 -50.54 22.23
N ARG A 253 15.16 -51.81 22.39
CA ARG A 253 13.87 -52.23 22.97
C ARG A 253 13.82 -51.98 24.48
N GLN A 254 14.94 -52.18 25.18
CA GLN A 254 15.08 -51.76 26.56
C GLN A 254 14.83 -50.26 26.71
N TRP A 255 15.44 -49.43 25.86
CA TRP A 255 15.24 -47.98 25.91
C TRP A 255 13.80 -47.56 25.57
N GLU A 256 13.13 -48.22 24.61
CA GLU A 256 11.69 -48.02 24.34
C GLU A 256 10.84 -48.28 25.59
N ASN A 257 11.14 -49.34 26.35
CA ASN A 257 10.44 -49.66 27.60
C ASN A 257 10.74 -48.64 28.71
N GLU A 258 11.99 -48.18 28.83
CA GLU A 258 12.37 -47.13 29.78
C GLU A 258 11.62 -45.81 29.51
N LEU A 259 11.49 -45.42 28.23
CA LEU A 259 10.71 -44.26 27.81
C LEU A 259 9.22 -44.44 28.12
N SER A 260 8.66 -45.62 27.82
CA SER A 260 7.26 -45.96 28.13
C SER A 260 6.97 -45.90 29.63
N ALA A 261 7.90 -46.41 30.46
CA ALA A 261 7.79 -46.37 31.91
C ALA A 261 7.88 -44.94 32.44
N LYS A 262 8.81 -44.11 31.91
CA LYS A 262 8.91 -42.68 32.25
C LYS A 262 7.65 -41.91 31.89
N GLY A 263 6.96 -42.30 30.82
CA GLY A 263 5.66 -41.74 30.43
C GLY A 263 4.45 -42.35 31.16
N ASN A 264 4.65 -43.14 32.22
CA ASN A 264 3.61 -43.81 33.01
C ASN A 264 2.65 -44.69 32.18
N GLY A 265 3.08 -45.19 31.02
CA GLY A 265 2.23 -45.97 30.10
C GLY A 265 1.16 -45.16 29.37
N LEU A 266 1.14 -43.83 29.50
CA LEU A 266 0.17 -42.93 28.88
C LEU A 266 0.65 -42.33 27.55
N LEU A 267 1.83 -42.74 27.06
CA LEU A 267 2.36 -42.23 25.80
C LEU A 267 1.50 -42.69 24.62
N ARG A 268 1.23 -41.75 23.71
CA ARG A 268 0.53 -41.99 22.46
C ARG A 268 1.32 -42.98 21.61
N GLN A 269 0.58 -43.82 20.89
CA GLN A 269 1.14 -44.95 20.16
C GLN A 269 1.45 -44.63 18.68
N VAL A 270 0.89 -43.54 18.16
CA VAL A 270 1.03 -43.00 16.80
C VAL A 270 1.21 -41.48 16.93
N GLY A 271 2.07 -40.90 16.10
CA GLY A 271 2.28 -39.46 16.04
C GLY A 271 3.40 -39.08 15.06
N PRO A 272 3.55 -37.78 14.74
CA PRO A 272 4.59 -37.33 13.82
C PRO A 272 5.97 -37.62 14.40
N ILE A 273 6.89 -38.04 13.53
CA ILE A 273 8.28 -38.31 13.87
C ILE A 273 9.20 -37.66 12.85
N ALA A 274 10.42 -37.32 13.26
CA ALA A 274 11.41 -36.71 12.38
C ALA A 274 11.69 -37.57 11.13
N GLN A 275 11.77 -36.91 9.98
CA GLN A 275 12.07 -37.53 8.69
C GLN A 275 13.36 -36.97 8.08
N TYR A 276 14.09 -37.81 7.36
CA TYR A 276 15.38 -37.47 6.77
C TYR A 276 15.47 -37.98 5.33
N GLY A 277 15.10 -37.12 4.38
CA GLY A 277 15.00 -37.49 2.96
C GLY A 277 16.34 -37.82 2.28
N ASN A 278 17.47 -37.35 2.80
CA ASN A 278 18.79 -37.58 2.20
C ASN A 278 19.49 -38.87 2.68
N LEU A 279 18.83 -39.70 3.50
CA LEU A 279 19.38 -41.00 3.90
C LEU A 279 19.35 -41.98 2.72
N SER A 280 20.45 -42.70 2.53
CA SER A 280 20.55 -43.76 1.53
C SER A 280 20.20 -45.12 2.12
N ALA A 281 19.69 -46.04 1.29
CA ALA A 281 19.49 -47.42 1.70
C ALA A 281 20.84 -48.05 2.11
N PRO A 282 20.90 -48.83 3.21
CA PRO A 282 19.78 -49.38 3.98
C PRO A 282 19.27 -48.47 5.12
N PHE A 283 19.92 -47.32 5.40
CA PHE A 283 19.58 -46.47 6.55
C PHE A 283 18.24 -45.73 6.38
N ALA A 284 17.89 -45.40 5.14
CA ALA A 284 16.57 -44.88 4.79
C ALA A 284 15.45 -45.79 5.30
N ASP A 285 15.62 -47.11 5.18
CA ASP A 285 14.63 -48.11 5.61
C ASP A 285 14.50 -48.17 7.14
N LEU A 286 15.61 -48.01 7.87
CA LEU A 286 15.62 -48.03 9.33
C LEU A 286 14.83 -46.85 9.91
N PHE A 287 15.04 -45.66 9.37
CA PHE A 287 14.42 -44.42 9.83
C PHE A 287 13.15 -44.04 9.06
N LYS A 288 12.68 -44.90 8.16
CA LYS A 288 11.50 -44.65 7.35
C LYS A 288 10.29 -44.37 8.24
N SER A 289 9.57 -43.29 7.94
CA SER A 289 8.33 -42.92 8.60
C SER A 289 7.26 -42.61 7.57
N ASP A 290 6.20 -43.41 7.57
CA ASP A 290 4.99 -43.16 6.79
C ASP A 290 3.82 -43.02 7.77
N VAL A 291 3.90 -42.13 8.76
CA VAL A 291 2.74 -41.85 9.63
C VAL A 291 1.77 -41.00 8.81
N PRO A 292 0.65 -41.58 8.33
CA PRO A 292 -0.22 -40.84 7.44
C PRO A 292 -1.07 -39.89 8.30
N VAL A 293 -1.01 -38.60 7.97
CA VAL A 293 -1.94 -37.62 8.51
C VAL A 293 -2.91 -37.27 7.40
N TYR A 294 -4.19 -37.38 7.73
CA TYR A 294 -5.28 -37.02 6.86
C TYR A 294 -6.03 -35.81 7.43
N MET A 295 -6.57 -34.99 6.54
CA MET A 295 -7.44 -33.87 6.88
C MET A 295 -8.89 -34.26 6.55
N LYS A 296 -9.77 -34.14 7.53
CA LYS A 296 -11.21 -34.34 7.38
C LYS A 296 -11.84 -33.14 6.66
N GLN A 297 -13.08 -33.32 6.23
CA GLN A 297 -13.84 -32.25 5.56
C GLN A 297 -14.09 -31.02 6.45
N ASP A 298 -14.05 -31.18 7.77
CA ASP A 298 -14.17 -30.10 8.75
C ASP A 298 -12.83 -29.41 9.07
N PHE A 299 -11.77 -29.69 8.29
CA PHE A 299 -10.41 -29.18 8.46
C PHE A 299 -9.70 -29.64 9.75
N THR A 300 -10.23 -30.64 10.47
CA THR A 300 -9.50 -31.30 11.56
C THR A 300 -8.61 -32.43 11.03
N PHE A 301 -7.59 -32.81 11.80
CA PHE A 301 -6.65 -33.86 11.41
C PHE A 301 -6.96 -35.21 12.08
N THR A 302 -6.57 -36.29 11.42
CA THR A 302 -6.67 -37.66 11.95
C THR A 302 -5.54 -38.55 11.44
N TYR A 303 -5.21 -39.59 12.21
CA TYR A 303 -4.30 -40.65 11.77
C TYR A 303 -5.01 -41.78 11.01
N PHE A 304 -6.34 -41.76 10.93
CA PHE A 304 -7.15 -42.82 10.34
C PHE A 304 -7.84 -42.34 9.08
N ASP A 305 -7.71 -43.09 7.99
CA ASP A 305 -8.46 -42.82 6.77
C ASP A 305 -9.84 -43.48 6.86
N ASP A 306 -10.89 -42.67 6.78
CA ASP A 306 -12.28 -43.13 6.70
C ASP A 306 -12.80 -43.20 5.25
N GLY A 307 -11.92 -42.95 4.26
CA GLY A 307 -12.24 -42.93 2.83
C GLY A 307 -12.70 -41.56 2.31
N ASN A 308 -12.89 -40.56 3.18
CA ASN A 308 -13.34 -39.21 2.82
C ASN A 308 -12.34 -38.11 3.22
N CYS A 309 -11.11 -38.48 3.59
CA CYS A 309 -10.08 -37.55 4.04
C CYS A 309 -9.04 -37.23 2.95
N GLN A 310 -8.48 -36.02 2.98
CA GLN A 310 -7.37 -35.62 2.11
C GLN A 310 -6.04 -35.98 2.76
N VAL A 311 -5.14 -36.62 2.02
CA VAL A 311 -3.77 -36.92 2.48
C VAL A 311 -2.97 -35.61 2.59
N ILE A 312 -2.45 -35.31 3.77
CA ILE A 312 -1.58 -34.14 4.00
C ILE A 312 -0.11 -34.47 3.72
N GLY A 313 0.28 -35.74 3.90
CA GLY A 313 1.67 -36.19 3.85
C GLY A 313 2.37 -35.92 5.18
N ASP A 314 3.63 -35.52 5.14
CA ASP A 314 4.34 -35.09 6.36
C ASP A 314 3.78 -33.75 6.84
N ILE A 315 3.10 -33.80 7.98
CA ILE A 315 2.47 -32.65 8.65
C ILE A 315 3.49 -31.55 9.02
N GLN A 316 4.78 -31.86 9.10
CA GLN A 316 5.83 -30.86 9.29
C GLN A 316 5.93 -29.89 8.10
N ASN A 317 5.45 -30.28 6.91
CA ASN A 317 5.43 -29.44 5.70
C ASN A 317 4.39 -28.31 5.75
N LEU A 318 3.56 -28.23 6.80
CA LEU A 318 2.70 -27.07 7.04
C LEU A 318 3.52 -25.81 7.40
N LEU A 319 4.72 -25.99 7.96
CA LEU A 319 5.72 -24.93 8.13
C LEU A 319 6.55 -24.78 6.85
N SER A 320 7.00 -23.55 6.55
CA SER A 320 7.83 -23.29 5.36
C SER A 320 9.16 -24.03 5.45
N LYS A 321 9.66 -24.53 4.31
CA LYS A 321 11.01 -25.11 4.18
C LYS A 321 12.07 -24.05 3.88
N ASP A 322 11.65 -22.79 3.73
CA ASP A 322 12.57 -21.67 3.54
C ASP A 322 13.46 -21.46 4.76
N ASN A 323 14.65 -20.90 4.53
CA ASN A 323 15.63 -20.67 5.60
C ASN A 323 15.39 -19.36 6.37
N PHE A 324 14.55 -18.47 5.85
CA PHE A 324 14.44 -17.09 6.32
C PHE A 324 13.04 -16.73 6.76
N VAL A 325 12.98 -15.74 7.65
CA VAL A 325 11.80 -14.93 7.96
C VAL A 325 12.23 -13.47 8.00
N VAL A 326 11.30 -12.56 7.73
CA VAL A 326 11.53 -11.13 7.92
C VAL A 326 11.00 -10.71 9.28
N GLY A 327 11.80 -9.94 10.02
CA GLY A 327 11.48 -9.46 11.37
C GLY A 327 11.35 -7.94 11.45
N TRP A 328 10.41 -7.47 12.27
CA TRP A 328 10.18 -6.07 12.61
C TRP A 328 10.25 -5.88 14.12
N CYS A 329 10.94 -4.85 14.56
CA CYS A 329 10.92 -4.40 15.95
C CYS A 329 9.87 -3.30 16.12
N GLU A 330 9.10 -3.36 17.21
CA GLU A 330 8.14 -2.31 17.59
C GLU A 330 8.58 -1.68 18.91
N ASP A 331 8.75 -0.36 18.93
CA ASP A 331 9.03 0.37 20.17
C ASP A 331 7.73 0.61 20.95
N LYS A 332 7.81 0.50 22.28
CA LYS A 332 6.69 0.64 23.20
C LYS A 332 5.95 1.97 23.06
N ASN A 333 6.65 3.06 22.73
CA ASN A 333 6.09 4.41 22.63
C ASN A 333 5.52 4.75 21.26
N GLU A 334 5.63 3.85 20.27
CA GLU A 334 5.11 4.13 18.93
C GLU A 334 3.57 4.21 18.93
N LEU A 335 3.04 5.26 18.30
CA LEU A 335 1.59 5.53 18.23
C LEU A 335 0.83 4.50 17.39
N THR A 336 1.41 4.05 16.27
CA THR A 336 0.80 3.06 15.38
C THR A 336 1.44 1.70 15.63
N LYS A 337 0.63 0.73 16.05
CA LYS A 337 1.08 -0.62 16.42
C LYS A 337 0.93 -1.61 15.26
N LEU A 338 1.92 -2.47 15.06
CA LEU A 338 1.91 -3.60 14.10
C LEU A 338 0.84 -4.64 14.44
N SER A 339 0.43 -4.74 15.70
CA SER A 339 -0.75 -5.53 16.09
C SER A 339 -2.06 -5.04 15.45
N GLN A 340 -2.11 -3.80 14.97
CA GLN A 340 -3.25 -3.22 14.24
C GLN A 340 -3.04 -3.20 12.72
N ALA A 341 -1.92 -3.73 12.22
CA ALA A 341 -1.62 -3.77 10.79
C ALA A 341 -2.68 -4.57 10.00
N PRO A 342 -2.85 -4.30 8.70
CA PRO A 342 -3.81 -5.00 7.84
C PRO A 342 -3.39 -6.43 7.48
N VAL A 343 -2.27 -6.92 8.03
CA VAL A 343 -1.76 -8.27 7.83
C VAL A 343 -1.52 -9.00 9.15
N TYR A 344 -1.52 -10.32 9.06
CA TYR A 344 -1.14 -11.19 10.16
C TYR A 344 0.39 -11.25 10.31
N TYR A 345 0.87 -11.01 11.53
CA TYR A 345 2.25 -11.22 11.94
C TYR A 345 2.32 -12.32 12.99
N LEU A 346 3.43 -13.05 13.05
CA LEU A 346 3.76 -13.90 14.19
C LEU A 346 4.40 -13.03 15.28
N ARG A 347 3.71 -12.85 16.41
CA ARG A 347 4.17 -12.02 17.53
C ARG A 347 5.05 -12.80 18.49
N VAL A 348 6.20 -12.25 18.85
CA VAL A 348 7.11 -12.77 19.87
C VAL A 348 7.33 -11.68 20.93
N PRO A 349 6.77 -11.83 22.14
CA PRO A 349 7.02 -10.89 23.22
C PRO A 349 8.45 -11.07 23.77
N ASP A 350 9.13 -9.96 24.01
CA ASP A 350 10.36 -9.94 24.81
C ASP A 350 9.99 -9.80 26.28
N LEU A 351 10.33 -10.80 27.09
CA LEU A 351 10.02 -10.84 28.52
C LEU A 351 10.92 -9.91 29.36
N SER A 352 12.05 -9.46 28.81
CA SER A 352 13.05 -8.66 29.52
C SER A 352 12.65 -7.18 29.63
N ASP A 353 12.09 -6.60 28.57
CA ASP A 353 11.70 -5.19 28.49
C ASP A 353 10.21 -4.97 28.15
N GLY A 354 9.47 -6.05 27.84
CA GLY A 354 8.06 -6.00 27.48
C GLY A 354 7.79 -5.50 26.06
N SER A 355 8.82 -5.37 25.21
CA SER A 355 8.68 -5.09 23.78
C SER A 355 8.14 -6.32 23.02
N CYS A 356 7.79 -6.13 21.75
CA CYS A 356 7.34 -7.22 20.88
C CYS A 356 8.07 -7.16 19.54
N SER A 357 8.59 -8.30 19.12
CA SER A 357 9.04 -8.53 17.75
C SER A 357 7.93 -9.17 16.93
N TYR A 358 7.85 -8.79 15.66
CA TYR A 358 6.85 -9.30 14.72
C TYR A 358 7.55 -9.94 13.53
N PHE A 359 7.04 -11.06 13.04
CA PHE A 359 7.65 -11.81 11.95
C PHE A 359 6.65 -12.15 10.86
N SER A 360 7.13 -12.26 9.62
CA SER A 360 6.38 -12.87 8.52
C SER A 360 5.99 -14.29 8.88
N LEU A 361 4.88 -14.79 8.36
CA LEU A 361 4.36 -16.09 8.74
C LEU A 361 5.26 -17.21 8.17
N PRO A 362 5.85 -18.07 9.02
CA PRO A 362 6.70 -19.19 8.60
C PRO A 362 5.86 -20.41 8.18
N LEU A 363 4.76 -20.18 7.47
CA LEU A 363 3.86 -21.21 6.97
C LEU A 363 4.16 -21.48 5.49
N SER A 364 4.03 -22.74 5.07
CA SER A 364 4.04 -23.08 3.65
C SER A 364 2.71 -22.66 3.00
N GLU A 365 2.65 -22.67 1.67
CA GLU A 365 1.38 -22.43 0.96
C GLU A 365 0.28 -23.43 1.36
N GLN A 366 0.63 -24.70 1.61
CA GLN A 366 -0.30 -25.72 2.12
C GLN A 366 -0.79 -25.35 3.53
N GLY A 367 0.12 -24.87 4.40
CA GLY A 367 -0.23 -24.37 5.73
C GLY A 367 -1.19 -23.18 5.66
N ILE A 368 -0.95 -22.23 4.74
CA ILE A 368 -1.85 -21.11 4.51
C ILE A 368 -3.22 -21.58 4.02
N ASP A 369 -3.31 -22.50 3.06
CA ASP A 369 -4.61 -22.97 2.55
C ASP A 369 -5.49 -23.60 3.62
N ILE A 370 -4.87 -24.35 4.55
CA ILE A 370 -5.56 -24.98 5.67
C ILE A 370 -5.97 -23.93 6.71
N PHE A 371 -5.04 -23.06 7.11
CA PHE A 371 -5.25 -22.18 8.26
C PHE A 371 -5.79 -20.79 7.92
N LYS A 372 -5.93 -20.39 6.64
CA LYS A 372 -6.34 -19.02 6.23
C LYS A 372 -7.57 -18.48 6.95
N ASN A 373 -8.56 -19.34 7.21
CA ASN A 373 -9.81 -18.96 7.89
C ASN A 373 -9.69 -18.94 9.43
N SER A 374 -8.62 -19.52 9.98
CA SER A 374 -8.35 -19.63 11.42
C SER A 374 -7.02 -18.96 11.83
N LEU A 375 -6.41 -18.13 10.97
CA LEU A 375 -5.14 -17.45 11.27
C LEU A 375 -5.26 -16.57 12.53
N SER A 376 -6.41 -15.91 12.71
CA SER A 376 -6.65 -15.09 13.91
C SER A 376 -6.53 -15.90 15.21
N SER A 377 -7.08 -17.10 15.27
CA SER A 377 -6.96 -17.96 16.45
C SER A 377 -5.58 -18.63 16.53
N LEU A 378 -5.04 -19.08 15.39
CA LEU A 378 -3.72 -19.72 15.31
C LEU A 378 -2.61 -18.83 15.87
N LEU A 379 -2.67 -17.52 15.59
CA LEU A 379 -1.67 -16.52 15.97
C LEU A 379 -2.01 -15.77 17.27
N GLY A 380 -3.13 -16.11 17.92
CA GLY A 380 -3.54 -15.50 19.19
C GLY A 380 -4.05 -14.05 19.09
N TYR A 381 -4.63 -13.65 17.94
CA TYR A 381 -5.33 -12.38 17.78
C TYR A 381 -6.75 -12.41 18.36
N SER A 382 -7.38 -13.59 18.44
CA SER A 382 -8.67 -13.79 19.12
C SER A 382 -8.50 -14.46 20.49
N SER A 383 -9.44 -14.23 21.40
CA SER A 383 -9.47 -14.82 22.75
C SER A 383 -9.93 -16.28 22.78
N THR A 384 -10.28 -16.86 21.64
CA THR A 384 -10.75 -18.24 21.52
C THR A 384 -9.58 -19.20 21.68
N SER A 385 -9.54 -19.94 22.78
CA SER A 385 -8.53 -20.97 23.03
C SER A 385 -8.81 -22.19 22.15
N GLY A 386 -8.14 -22.27 21.00
CA GLY A 386 -8.09 -23.50 20.19
C GLY A 386 -6.93 -24.41 20.61
N ASN A 387 -7.02 -25.70 20.28
CA ASN A 387 -5.91 -26.64 20.47
C ASN A 387 -4.82 -26.51 19.40
N THR A 388 -5.05 -25.69 18.36
CA THR A 388 -4.08 -25.36 17.32
C THR A 388 -3.47 -23.98 17.57
N LYS A 389 -2.14 -23.87 17.61
CA LYS A 389 -1.42 -22.60 17.86
C LYS A 389 -0.07 -22.56 17.16
N LEU A 390 0.31 -21.39 16.66
CA LEU A 390 1.64 -21.10 16.13
C LEU A 390 2.35 -20.11 17.06
N THR A 391 3.47 -20.52 17.64
CA THR A 391 4.25 -19.72 18.60
C THR A 391 5.71 -19.70 18.21
N ALA A 392 6.45 -18.69 18.64
CA ALA A 392 7.89 -18.65 18.42
C ALA A 392 8.64 -17.96 19.56
N LYS A 393 9.94 -18.18 19.60
CA LYS A 393 10.91 -17.47 20.43
C LYS A 393 12.20 -17.24 19.65
N ILE A 394 12.95 -16.20 19.99
CA ILE A 394 14.32 -16.02 19.49
C ILE A 394 15.23 -16.92 20.33
N ASN A 395 16.04 -17.76 19.70
CA ASN A 395 16.99 -18.64 20.38
C ASN A 395 18.34 -17.92 20.63
N ASP A 396 19.25 -18.57 21.38
CA ASP A 396 20.56 -17.99 21.74
C ASP A 396 21.44 -17.68 20.51
N ALA A 397 21.18 -18.32 19.37
CA ALA A 397 21.85 -18.07 18.09
C ALA A 397 21.23 -16.89 17.30
N GLY A 398 20.23 -16.20 17.85
CA GLY A 398 19.53 -15.10 17.20
C GLY A 398 18.57 -15.54 16.09
N GLN A 399 18.19 -16.81 16.02
CA GLN A 399 17.25 -17.35 15.03
C GLN A 399 15.83 -17.44 15.60
N LEU A 400 14.82 -17.41 14.73
CA LEU A 400 13.43 -17.60 15.11
C LEU A 400 13.11 -19.10 15.22
N ALA A 401 12.95 -19.58 16.45
CA ALA A 401 12.52 -20.94 16.75
C ALA A 401 11.00 -21.01 16.83
N VAL A 402 10.37 -21.65 15.83
CA VAL A 402 8.92 -21.72 15.64
C VAL A 402 8.39 -23.09 16.04
N THR A 403 7.30 -23.10 16.79
CA THR A 403 6.56 -24.28 17.20
C THR A 403 5.12 -24.18 16.72
N LEU A 404 4.69 -25.16 15.92
CA LEU A 404 3.30 -25.36 15.52
C LEU A 404 2.70 -26.52 16.33
N VAL A 405 1.56 -26.27 16.96
CA VAL A 405 0.71 -27.28 17.60
C VAL A 405 -0.56 -27.39 16.78
N VAL A 406 -0.97 -28.61 16.47
CA VAL A 406 -2.20 -28.91 15.72
C VAL A 406 -3.07 -29.88 16.51
N GLU A 407 -4.38 -29.83 16.27
CA GLU A 407 -5.32 -30.78 16.85
C GLU A 407 -5.46 -32.01 15.95
N ILE A 408 -5.14 -33.20 16.46
CA ILE A 408 -5.33 -34.47 15.74
C ILE A 408 -6.17 -35.39 16.62
N ASP A 409 -7.32 -35.82 16.10
CA ASP A 409 -8.28 -36.67 16.83
C ASP A 409 -8.69 -36.12 18.22
N GLY A 410 -8.89 -34.78 18.31
CA GLY A 410 -9.29 -34.08 19.54
C GLY A 410 -8.14 -33.74 20.49
N GLU A 411 -6.92 -34.13 20.14
CA GLU A 411 -5.75 -34.03 21.02
C GLU A 411 -4.69 -33.06 20.45
N PRO A 412 -4.07 -32.21 21.28
CA PRO A 412 -3.00 -31.32 20.82
C PRO A 412 -1.72 -32.10 20.54
N VAL A 413 -1.17 -31.94 19.34
CA VAL A 413 0.07 -32.56 18.86
C VAL A 413 1.05 -31.46 18.50
N THR A 414 2.16 -31.38 19.23
CA THR A 414 3.24 -30.44 18.95
C THR A 414 4.16 -31.00 17.88
N LEU A 415 4.34 -30.28 16.78
CA LEU A 415 5.27 -30.64 15.71
C LEU A 415 6.72 -30.39 16.13
N ASN A 416 7.68 -30.84 15.33
CA ASN A 416 9.08 -30.51 15.58
C ASN A 416 9.30 -29.01 15.35
N LYS A 417 10.17 -28.43 16.18
CA LYS A 417 10.51 -27.01 16.11
C LYS A 417 11.31 -26.76 14.83
N ARG A 418 10.96 -25.69 14.10
CA ARG A 418 11.77 -25.19 12.99
C ARG A 418 12.53 -23.92 13.34
N GLU A 419 13.75 -23.77 12.84
CA GLU A 419 14.60 -22.61 13.09
C GLU A 419 14.84 -21.81 11.81
N TYR A 420 14.51 -20.52 11.82
CA TYR A 420 14.66 -19.63 10.66
C TYR A 420 15.68 -18.53 10.96
N LYS A 421 16.55 -18.23 10.00
CA LYS A 421 17.40 -17.03 10.04
C LYS A 421 16.50 -15.78 9.93
N ILE A 422 16.78 -14.78 10.76
CA ILE A 422 15.98 -13.54 10.77
C ILE A 422 16.66 -12.50 9.88
N GLN A 423 15.93 -12.00 8.88
CA GLN A 423 16.27 -10.78 8.17
C GLN A 423 15.53 -9.61 8.83
N TRP A 424 16.23 -8.80 9.61
CA TRP A 424 15.63 -7.64 10.26
C TRP A 424 15.41 -6.50 9.29
N MET A 425 14.20 -5.93 9.29
CA MET A 425 13.85 -4.77 8.48
C MET A 425 14.55 -3.52 9.01
N THR A 426 15.41 -2.93 8.19
CA THR A 426 16.09 -1.66 8.50
C THR A 426 15.50 -0.48 7.71
N SER A 427 14.76 -0.76 6.64
CA SER A 427 14.12 0.25 5.80
C SER A 427 12.78 0.69 6.41
N ASN A 428 12.51 2.00 6.35
CA ASN A 428 11.20 2.56 6.64
C ASN A 428 10.25 2.53 5.43
N GLY A 429 10.63 1.80 4.39
CA GLY A 429 9.88 1.68 3.15
C GLY A 429 8.48 1.12 3.35
N ARG A 430 7.59 1.45 2.40
CA ARG A 430 6.17 1.07 2.46
C ARG A 430 5.74 0.14 1.35
N VAL A 431 4.77 -0.70 1.69
CA VAL A 431 3.93 -1.43 0.73
C VAL A 431 2.48 -1.07 1.01
N ILE A 432 1.78 -0.51 0.02
CA ILE A 432 0.47 0.12 0.22
C ILE A 432 -0.54 -0.43 -0.79
N LEU A 433 -1.62 -1.02 -0.29
CA LEU A 433 -2.75 -1.48 -1.06
C LEU A 433 -3.80 -0.39 -1.23
N TRP A 434 -4.40 -0.31 -2.41
CA TRP A 434 -5.63 0.43 -2.67
C TRP A 434 -6.60 -0.40 -3.53
N PRO A 435 -7.92 -0.40 -3.25
CA PRO A 435 -8.53 0.19 -2.06
C PRO A 435 -8.34 -0.69 -0.82
N ASN A 436 -8.74 -0.19 0.36
CA ASN A 436 -8.64 -0.86 1.65
C ASN A 436 -9.68 -1.99 1.88
N PHE A 437 -10.15 -2.59 0.80
CA PHE A 437 -11.11 -3.69 0.80
C PHE A 437 -10.86 -4.60 -0.41
N VAL A 438 -11.44 -5.81 -0.36
CA VAL A 438 -11.42 -6.77 -1.47
C VAL A 438 -12.86 -7.18 -1.83
N SER A 439 -13.11 -7.53 -3.08
CA SER A 439 -14.44 -7.97 -3.55
C SER A 439 -14.35 -8.69 -4.90
N GLU A 440 -15.07 -9.79 -5.07
CA GLU A 440 -15.23 -10.43 -6.39
C GLU A 440 -16.02 -9.56 -7.39
N ASN A 441 -16.74 -8.55 -6.90
CA ASN A 441 -17.53 -7.61 -7.71
C ASN A 441 -16.80 -6.28 -8.01
N TRP A 442 -15.49 -6.24 -7.79
CA TRP A 442 -14.63 -5.07 -8.04
C TRP A 442 -13.35 -5.48 -8.79
N ASN A 443 -12.93 -4.74 -9.81
CA ASN A 443 -11.85 -5.14 -10.72
C ASN A 443 -10.68 -4.14 -10.88
N LYS A 444 -10.48 -3.24 -9.91
CA LYS A 444 -9.37 -2.27 -9.95
C LYS A 444 -8.63 -2.22 -8.61
N TYR A 445 -7.55 -2.98 -8.49
CA TYR A 445 -6.66 -2.98 -7.34
C TYR A 445 -5.32 -2.39 -7.72
N TYR A 446 -4.66 -1.70 -6.79
CA TYR A 446 -3.34 -1.10 -6.98
C TYR A 446 -2.46 -1.41 -5.78
N LEU A 447 -1.18 -1.67 -6.04
CA LEU A 447 -0.17 -1.88 -5.02
C LEU A 447 1.02 -0.96 -5.30
N TYR A 448 1.35 -0.09 -4.35
CA TYR A 448 2.56 0.72 -4.33
C TYR A 448 3.61 0.04 -3.45
N SER A 449 4.86 -0.02 -3.91
CA SER A 449 5.97 -0.61 -3.15
C SER A 449 7.23 0.24 -3.29
N GLU A 450 7.86 0.61 -2.17
CA GLU A 450 9.21 1.21 -2.14
C GLU A 450 10.32 0.15 -2.12
N PHE A 451 9.94 -1.13 -2.09
CA PHE A 451 10.83 -2.28 -2.16
C PHE A 451 10.92 -2.76 -3.61
N THR A 452 11.71 -2.03 -4.39
CA THR A 452 11.99 -2.29 -5.81
C THR A 452 12.92 -3.48 -6.01
N SER A 453 12.94 -4.03 -7.22
CA SER A 453 13.68 -5.27 -7.53
C SER A 453 15.19 -5.29 -7.16
N ASP A 454 15.83 -4.15 -6.92
CA ASP A 454 17.24 -4.05 -6.52
C ASP A 454 17.49 -4.16 -5.02
N VAL A 455 16.47 -3.97 -4.18
CA VAL A 455 16.60 -4.13 -2.73
C VAL A 455 16.61 -5.62 -2.33
N ASN A 456 17.03 -5.88 -1.09
CA ASN A 456 17.18 -7.23 -0.57
C ASN A 456 15.81 -7.87 -0.31
N GLU A 457 14.92 -7.15 0.36
CA GLU A 457 13.56 -7.58 0.70
C GLU A 457 12.57 -7.22 -0.40
N ASN A 458 11.75 -8.17 -0.84
CA ASN A 458 10.71 -7.95 -1.84
C ASN A 458 9.36 -8.49 -1.35
N PHE A 459 8.28 -7.76 -1.65
CA PHE A 459 6.91 -8.09 -1.24
C PHE A 459 6.05 -8.25 -2.48
N ILE A 460 5.62 -9.48 -2.74
CA ILE A 460 5.03 -9.87 -4.02
C ILE A 460 3.59 -10.33 -3.79
N PRO A 461 2.57 -9.60 -4.28
CA PRO A 461 1.19 -9.99 -4.06
C PRO A 461 0.83 -11.30 -4.75
N PHE A 462 -0.06 -12.04 -4.11
CA PHE A 462 -0.74 -13.20 -4.69
C PHE A 462 -2.25 -13.05 -4.56
N PHE A 463 -2.97 -13.75 -5.44
CA PHE A 463 -4.36 -13.42 -5.75
C PHE A 463 -5.36 -14.46 -5.24
N LYS A 464 -6.61 -14.05 -5.08
CA LYS A 464 -7.74 -14.93 -4.81
C LYS A 464 -8.89 -14.68 -5.80
N SER A 465 -9.72 -15.69 -5.99
CA SER A 465 -11.04 -15.56 -6.60
C SER A 465 -11.98 -16.61 -6.01
N GLU A 466 -13.25 -16.27 -5.86
CA GLU A 466 -14.29 -17.14 -5.28
C GLU A 466 -13.89 -17.72 -3.91
N GLY A 467 -13.18 -16.93 -3.09
CA GLY A 467 -12.70 -17.34 -1.77
C GLY A 467 -11.51 -18.34 -1.78
N LYS A 468 -10.97 -18.68 -2.94
CA LYS A 468 -9.81 -19.57 -3.10
C LYS A 468 -8.58 -18.78 -3.57
N ILE A 469 -7.40 -19.17 -3.10
CA ILE A 469 -6.14 -18.59 -3.58
C ILE A 469 -5.87 -19.17 -4.97
N LEU A 470 -5.54 -18.31 -5.93
CA LEU A 470 -5.26 -18.72 -7.30
C LEU A 470 -3.88 -19.37 -7.39
N ARG A 471 -3.74 -20.36 -8.28
CA ARG A 471 -2.50 -21.12 -8.46
C ARG A 471 -2.08 -21.15 -9.93
N ASN A 472 -0.77 -21.21 -10.16
CA ASN A 472 -0.20 -21.43 -11.49
C ASN A 472 -0.25 -22.91 -11.90
N ILE A 473 0.17 -23.25 -13.13
CA ILE A 473 0.24 -24.65 -13.60
C ILE A 473 1.15 -25.58 -12.77
N ARG A 474 2.08 -25.02 -12.00
CA ARG A 474 2.95 -25.79 -11.08
C ARG A 474 2.30 -26.06 -9.73
N GLY A 475 1.09 -25.54 -9.53
CA GLY A 475 0.36 -25.66 -8.26
C GLY A 475 0.89 -24.74 -7.17
N GLU A 476 1.67 -23.72 -7.48
CA GLU A 476 2.14 -22.68 -6.54
C GLU A 476 1.17 -21.50 -6.54
N PHE A 477 1.21 -20.63 -5.52
CA PHE A 477 0.41 -19.41 -5.52
C PHE A 477 0.72 -18.53 -6.74
N LEU A 478 -0.34 -18.05 -7.39
CA LEU A 478 -0.22 -17.16 -8.54
C LEU A 478 0.17 -15.76 -8.06
N THR A 479 1.37 -15.31 -8.41
CA THR A 479 1.97 -14.04 -7.99
C THR A 479 2.05 -13.03 -9.12
N SER A 480 2.26 -11.75 -8.80
CA SER A 480 2.40 -10.68 -9.80
C SER A 480 3.68 -10.74 -10.64
N ASP A 481 4.73 -11.42 -10.15
CA ASP A 481 6.01 -11.61 -10.86
C ASP A 481 6.04 -12.91 -11.70
N TYR A 482 4.93 -13.67 -11.73
CA TYR A 482 4.86 -14.91 -12.48
C TYR A 482 4.73 -14.65 -13.99
N GLU A 483 5.65 -15.21 -14.75
CA GLU A 483 5.58 -15.24 -16.21
C GLU A 483 4.71 -16.44 -16.65
N ILE A 484 3.57 -16.14 -17.26
CA ILE A 484 2.58 -17.13 -17.71
C ILE A 484 3.22 -18.04 -18.77
N ALA A 485 3.10 -19.35 -18.59
CA ALA A 485 3.57 -20.34 -19.55
C ALA A 485 2.74 -20.30 -20.85
N PRO A 486 3.31 -20.61 -22.04
CA PRO A 486 2.60 -20.54 -23.32
C PRO A 486 1.28 -21.32 -23.38
N GLU A 487 1.17 -22.39 -22.63
CA GLU A 487 0.03 -23.30 -22.52
C GLU A 487 -0.99 -22.92 -21.41
N GLU A 488 -0.73 -21.87 -20.63
CA GLU A 488 -1.55 -21.46 -19.49
C GLU A 488 -2.45 -20.26 -19.81
N ASP A 489 -3.72 -20.34 -19.44
CA ASP A 489 -4.66 -19.22 -19.56
C ASP A 489 -4.38 -18.13 -18.52
N ARG A 490 -4.49 -16.86 -18.94
CA ARG A 490 -4.33 -15.72 -18.02
C ARG A 490 -5.50 -15.64 -17.03
N GLN A 491 -5.22 -15.96 -15.76
CA GLN A 491 -6.20 -15.88 -14.67
C GLN A 491 -6.34 -14.48 -14.05
N VAL A 492 -5.28 -13.67 -14.12
CA VAL A 492 -5.20 -12.30 -13.53
C VAL A 492 -4.52 -11.37 -14.54
N ASP A 493 -5.09 -10.19 -14.75
CA ASP A 493 -4.49 -9.12 -15.55
C ASP A 493 -3.65 -8.21 -14.65
N VAL A 494 -2.34 -8.45 -14.60
CA VAL A 494 -1.37 -7.64 -13.86
C VAL A 494 -0.71 -6.64 -14.81
N LYS A 495 -0.82 -5.34 -14.50
CA LYS A 495 -0.16 -4.26 -15.26
C LYS A 495 0.86 -3.54 -14.39
N GLN A 496 2.09 -3.43 -14.91
CA GLN A 496 3.13 -2.57 -14.36
C GLN A 496 2.87 -1.13 -14.81
N LEU A 497 2.37 -0.28 -13.91
CA LEU A 497 2.02 1.11 -14.24
C LEU A 497 3.24 2.03 -14.13
N VAL A 498 4.01 1.85 -13.06
CA VAL A 498 5.22 2.60 -12.74
C VAL A 498 6.28 1.59 -12.34
N THR A 499 7.46 1.67 -12.94
CA THR A 499 8.59 0.80 -12.59
C THR A 499 9.85 1.62 -12.41
N TYR A 500 10.52 1.48 -11.27
CA TYR A 500 11.78 2.11 -10.96
C TYR A 500 12.85 1.75 -12.01
N PRO A 501 13.44 2.74 -12.72
CA PRO A 501 14.39 2.49 -13.79
C PRO A 501 15.80 2.24 -13.23
N HIS A 502 16.06 1.00 -12.83
CA HIS A 502 17.35 0.62 -12.23
C HIS A 502 18.55 1.09 -13.07
N GLY A 503 19.52 1.74 -12.41
CA GLY A 503 20.75 2.22 -13.03
C GLY A 503 20.64 3.55 -13.80
N GLN A 504 19.48 4.19 -13.87
CA GLN A 504 19.26 5.44 -14.62
C GLN A 504 19.33 6.73 -13.75
N GLY A 505 19.79 6.62 -12.50
CA GLY A 505 20.03 7.76 -11.61
C GLY A 505 20.09 7.36 -10.14
N THR A 506 21.01 7.95 -9.39
CA THR A 506 21.15 7.73 -7.94
C THR A 506 20.13 8.49 -7.11
N ASP A 507 19.64 9.61 -7.64
CA ASP A 507 18.76 10.55 -6.91
C ASP A 507 17.26 10.25 -7.15
N LEU A 508 16.98 9.18 -7.87
CA LEU A 508 15.64 8.73 -8.21
C LEU A 508 14.97 8.02 -7.02
N ILE A 509 13.73 8.40 -6.73
CA ILE A 509 12.93 7.81 -5.64
C ILE A 509 12.60 6.35 -5.99
N LYS A 510 12.91 5.40 -5.11
CA LYS A 510 12.65 3.98 -5.37
C LYS A 510 11.19 3.64 -5.09
N TYR A 511 10.41 3.37 -6.14
CA TYR A 511 9.06 2.86 -6.02
C TYR A 511 8.56 2.20 -7.31
N ASP A 512 7.70 1.20 -7.16
CA ASP A 512 6.94 0.53 -8.21
C ASP A 512 5.43 0.63 -7.92
N ILE A 513 4.60 0.67 -8.96
CA ILE A 513 3.14 0.60 -8.86
C ILE A 513 2.61 -0.41 -9.87
N ILE A 514 1.83 -1.37 -9.37
CA ILE A 514 1.09 -2.33 -10.20
C ILE A 514 -0.41 -2.15 -10.04
N SER A 515 -1.17 -2.56 -11.06
CA SER A 515 -2.63 -2.73 -10.97
C SER A 515 -3.07 -4.13 -11.34
N THR A 516 -4.14 -4.63 -10.70
CA THR A 516 -4.71 -5.96 -10.96
C THR A 516 -6.24 -5.92 -11.03
N ASP A 517 -6.81 -6.87 -11.79
CA ASP A 517 -8.26 -7.05 -11.94
C ASP A 517 -8.88 -8.02 -10.93
N LYS A 518 -8.05 -8.76 -10.19
CA LYS A 518 -8.45 -9.69 -9.13
C LYS A 518 -8.02 -9.22 -7.75
N PRO A 519 -8.77 -9.57 -6.69
CA PRO A 519 -8.41 -9.23 -5.33
C PRO A 519 -7.13 -9.94 -4.87
N MET A 520 -6.29 -9.21 -4.14
CA MET A 520 -5.10 -9.76 -3.49
C MET A 520 -5.48 -10.44 -2.17
N ALA A 521 -4.81 -11.55 -1.84
CA ALA A 521 -5.00 -12.27 -0.57
C ALA A 521 -3.91 -11.95 0.47
N GLY A 522 -2.74 -11.53 0.01
CA GLY A 522 -1.58 -11.23 0.84
C GLY A 522 -0.36 -10.93 -0.04
N VAL A 523 0.81 -10.86 0.58
CA VAL A 523 2.11 -10.77 -0.10
C VAL A 523 3.03 -11.91 0.33
N LEU A 524 3.70 -12.54 -0.63
CA LEU A 524 4.87 -13.39 -0.37
C LEU A 524 6.07 -12.49 -0.09
N VAL A 525 6.87 -12.87 0.90
CA VAL A 525 8.08 -12.15 1.27
C VAL A 525 9.28 -12.92 0.73
N LYS A 526 10.15 -12.27 -0.03
CA LYS A 526 11.42 -12.83 -0.51
C LYS A 526 12.59 -11.98 -0.02
N VAL A 527 13.73 -12.63 0.25
CA VAL A 527 15.02 -11.98 0.54
C VAL A 527 16.08 -12.47 -0.45
N LYS A 528 17.23 -11.79 -0.58
CA LYS A 528 18.32 -12.27 -1.44
C LYS A 528 19.45 -12.88 -0.62
N GLU A 529 19.73 -14.16 -0.86
CA GLU A 529 20.94 -14.82 -0.34
C GLU A 529 21.93 -15.02 -1.49
N ALA A 530 23.13 -14.41 -1.38
CA ALA A 530 24.14 -14.40 -2.45
C ALA A 530 23.58 -13.98 -3.83
N GLY A 531 22.64 -13.01 -3.84
CA GLY A 531 21.99 -12.48 -5.04
C GLY A 531 20.84 -13.33 -5.58
N LYS A 532 20.57 -14.51 -5.01
CA LYS A 532 19.43 -15.36 -5.41
C LYS A 532 18.22 -15.09 -4.52
N PRO A 533 17.01 -14.95 -5.08
CA PRO A 533 15.80 -14.79 -4.28
C PRO A 533 15.48 -16.08 -3.52
N CYS A 534 15.27 -15.96 -2.22
CA CYS A 534 14.86 -17.02 -1.30
C CYS A 534 13.54 -16.60 -0.63
N GLY A 535 12.65 -17.56 -0.39
CA GLY A 535 11.43 -17.29 0.38
C GLY A 535 11.76 -16.87 1.81
N ALA A 536 10.94 -15.99 2.37
CA ALA A 536 11.10 -15.44 3.72
C ALA A 536 9.76 -15.30 4.46
N GLY A 537 8.81 -16.19 4.16
CA GLY A 537 7.47 -16.22 4.77
C GLY A 537 6.40 -15.44 4.00
N ILE A 538 5.23 -15.32 4.63
CA ILE A 538 4.01 -14.79 4.01
C ILE A 538 3.35 -13.75 4.92
N LEU A 539 2.79 -12.68 4.36
CA LEU A 539 1.93 -11.73 5.07
C LEU A 539 0.52 -11.81 4.48
N MET A 540 -0.38 -12.48 5.20
CA MET A 540 -1.79 -12.64 4.81
C MET A 540 -2.62 -11.44 5.24
N PHE A 541 -3.53 -10.95 4.38
CA PHE A 541 -4.45 -9.88 4.74
C PHE A 541 -5.41 -10.32 5.86
N ARG A 542 -5.72 -9.37 6.74
CA ARG A 542 -6.63 -9.54 7.87
C ARG A 542 -8.06 -9.17 7.47
N PRO A 543 -9.02 -10.11 7.47
CA PRO A 543 -10.41 -9.82 7.09
C PRO A 543 -11.12 -8.81 8.00
N ASP A 544 -10.67 -8.67 9.25
CA ASP A 544 -11.21 -7.69 10.21
C ASP A 544 -10.73 -6.25 9.94
N VAL A 545 -9.64 -6.08 9.19
CA VAL A 545 -9.07 -4.78 8.79
C VAL A 545 -9.35 -4.49 7.32
N VAL A 546 -8.92 -5.38 6.42
CA VAL A 546 -9.21 -5.34 4.98
C VAL A 546 -10.48 -6.13 4.72
N LYS A 547 -11.61 -5.43 4.68
CA LYS A 547 -12.93 -6.06 4.58
C LYS A 547 -13.14 -6.73 3.23
N ASP A 548 -13.76 -7.91 3.26
CA ASP A 548 -14.27 -8.59 2.07
C ASP A 548 -15.72 -8.16 1.82
N LEU A 549 -15.95 -7.45 0.70
CA LEU A 549 -17.25 -6.91 0.32
C LEU A 549 -17.95 -7.75 -0.76
N SER A 550 -17.44 -8.94 -1.08
CA SER A 550 -17.99 -9.80 -2.14
C SER A 550 -19.46 -10.16 -1.92
N ASN A 551 -19.87 -10.33 -0.66
CA ASN A 551 -21.22 -10.71 -0.25
C ASN A 551 -22.10 -9.51 0.15
N VAL A 552 -21.65 -8.27 -0.07
CA VAL A 552 -22.41 -7.08 0.29
C VAL A 552 -23.45 -6.78 -0.79
N ASP A 553 -24.72 -6.74 -0.38
CA ASP A 553 -25.82 -6.40 -1.28
C ASP A 553 -25.86 -4.89 -1.58
N VAL A 554 -25.62 -4.53 -2.84
CA VAL A 554 -25.58 -3.15 -3.37
C VAL A 554 -26.91 -2.84 -4.06
N GLN A 555 -27.90 -2.38 -3.28
CA GLN A 555 -29.25 -2.14 -3.80
C GLN A 555 -29.48 -0.72 -4.32
N ASN A 556 -28.86 0.30 -3.71
CA ASN A 556 -29.14 1.70 -4.06
C ASN A 556 -28.33 2.15 -5.28
N THR A 557 -28.96 2.93 -6.16
CA THR A 557 -28.29 3.63 -7.26
C THR A 557 -28.16 5.12 -6.95
N ALA A 558 -27.12 5.78 -7.47
CA ALA A 558 -26.94 7.22 -7.31
C ALA A 558 -26.60 7.95 -8.61
N VAL A 559 -27.19 9.13 -8.79
CA VAL A 559 -26.70 10.15 -9.74
C VAL A 559 -25.51 10.83 -9.08
N VAL A 560 -24.39 10.96 -9.79
CA VAL A 560 -23.17 11.60 -9.30
C VAL A 560 -22.93 12.89 -10.08
N GLY A 561 -22.82 14.00 -9.36
CA GLY A 561 -22.49 15.32 -9.91
C GLY A 561 -21.02 15.65 -9.67
N ILE A 562 -20.28 15.94 -10.74
CA ILE A 562 -18.85 16.28 -10.71
C ILE A 562 -18.67 17.70 -11.27
N ASP A 563 -18.31 18.63 -10.39
CA ASP A 563 -17.87 19.98 -10.75
C ASP A 563 -16.33 20.01 -10.81
N PHE A 564 -15.78 20.01 -12.02
CA PHE A 564 -14.34 20.10 -12.26
C PHE A 564 -13.90 21.58 -12.35
N GLY A 565 -13.35 22.08 -11.24
CA GLY A 565 -12.84 23.45 -11.14
C GLY A 565 -11.31 23.54 -11.31
N SER A 566 -10.80 24.76 -11.51
CA SER A 566 -9.36 24.97 -11.72
C SER A 566 -8.51 24.68 -10.48
N ASN A 567 -8.98 25.12 -9.30
CA ASN A 567 -8.27 24.91 -8.03
C ASN A 567 -8.86 23.76 -7.19
N ASN A 568 -10.17 23.54 -7.26
CA ASN A 568 -10.87 22.52 -6.48
C ASN A 568 -11.94 21.83 -7.33
N THR A 569 -12.03 20.51 -7.19
CA THR A 569 -13.07 19.67 -7.79
C THR A 569 -14.06 19.27 -6.71
N CYS A 570 -15.35 19.32 -7.01
CA CYS A 570 -16.42 18.94 -6.08
C CYS A 570 -17.22 17.75 -6.60
N VAL A 571 -17.45 16.78 -5.74
CA VAL A 571 -18.20 15.56 -6.07
C VAL A 571 -19.30 15.31 -5.04
N TYR A 572 -20.53 15.29 -5.53
CA TYR A 572 -21.73 14.99 -4.76
C TYR A 572 -22.48 13.83 -5.42
N PHE A 573 -23.38 13.22 -4.67
CA PHE A 573 -24.26 12.18 -5.19
C PHE A 573 -25.66 12.33 -4.61
N ASN A 574 -26.66 11.82 -5.34
CA ASN A 574 -28.03 11.68 -4.86
C ASN A 574 -28.50 10.24 -5.05
N ALA A 575 -28.80 9.56 -3.94
CA ALA A 575 -29.23 8.17 -3.92
C ALA A 575 -30.75 8.08 -3.64
N GLY A 576 -31.55 8.36 -4.66
CA GLY A 576 -33.03 8.40 -4.58
C GLY A 576 -33.53 9.67 -3.91
N ASN A 577 -34.52 9.58 -3.01
CA ASN A 577 -35.14 10.77 -2.38
C ASN A 577 -34.42 11.21 -1.09
N ARG A 578 -33.13 10.88 -0.93
CA ARG A 578 -32.36 11.18 0.29
C ARG A 578 -31.73 12.58 0.30
N GLY A 579 -31.89 13.32 -0.81
CA GLY A 579 -31.24 14.60 -1.04
C GLY A 579 -29.77 14.44 -1.43
N THR A 580 -29.17 15.53 -1.89
CA THR A 580 -27.78 15.58 -2.35
C THR A 580 -26.80 15.47 -1.17
N GLN A 581 -25.86 14.52 -1.24
CA GLN A 581 -24.87 14.25 -0.20
C GLN A 581 -23.44 14.34 -0.76
N PRO A 582 -22.45 14.80 0.03
CA PRO A 582 -21.06 14.85 -0.41
C PRO A 582 -20.47 13.45 -0.51
N VAL A 583 -19.64 13.22 -1.52
CA VAL A 583 -18.71 12.08 -1.49
C VAL A 583 -17.66 12.35 -0.42
N GLN A 584 -17.52 11.45 0.55
CA GLN A 584 -16.47 11.57 1.56
C GLN A 584 -15.23 10.84 1.07
N PHE A 585 -14.21 11.59 0.66
CA PHE A 585 -12.93 11.04 0.27
C PHE A 585 -12.16 10.63 1.53
N LYS A 586 -12.24 9.35 1.89
CA LYS A 586 -11.58 8.78 3.07
C LYS A 586 -10.19 8.23 2.72
N ASN A 587 -9.43 7.87 3.74
CA ASN A 587 -8.22 7.09 3.50
C ASN A 587 -8.59 5.64 3.07
N TYR A 588 -8.52 5.39 1.77
CA TYR A 588 -8.74 4.07 1.16
C TYR A 588 -7.45 3.26 1.02
N ARG A 589 -6.34 3.69 1.62
CA ARG A 589 -5.09 2.93 1.61
C ARG A 589 -5.06 1.90 2.72
N SER A 590 -4.29 0.84 2.53
CA SER A 590 -3.90 -0.09 3.58
C SER A 590 -2.38 -0.31 3.50
N VAL A 591 -1.65 0.24 4.46
CA VAL A 591 -0.20 0.08 4.56
C VAL A 591 0.10 -1.31 5.11
N ILE A 592 0.48 -2.24 4.23
CA ILE A 592 0.75 -3.65 4.51
C ILE A 592 2.11 -3.82 5.21
N VAL A 593 3.11 -3.09 4.72
CA VAL A 593 4.46 -3.00 5.29
C VAL A 593 4.78 -1.54 5.52
N GLY A 594 5.40 -1.23 6.65
CA GLY A 594 5.66 0.14 7.08
C GLY A 594 4.50 0.71 7.89
N LYS A 595 4.42 2.04 7.99
CA LYS A 595 3.43 2.75 8.81
C LYS A 595 2.81 3.91 8.04
N GLU A 596 1.50 4.07 8.19
CA GLU A 596 0.75 5.20 7.62
C GLU A 596 1.08 6.49 8.39
N ASN A 597 1.17 7.62 7.67
CA ASN A 597 1.35 8.92 8.28
C ASN A 597 -0.01 9.50 8.73
N THR A 598 -0.29 9.44 10.03
CA THR A 598 -1.57 9.94 10.57
C THR A 598 -1.51 11.42 11.00
N ASP A 599 -0.34 12.06 10.96
CA ASP A 599 -0.23 13.48 11.32
C ASP A 599 -0.62 14.35 10.13
N THR A 600 -1.81 14.97 10.22
CA THR A 600 -2.36 15.86 9.19
C THR A 600 -1.61 17.19 9.04
N ARG A 601 -0.72 17.54 9.98
CA ARG A 601 0.08 18.77 9.95
C ARG A 601 1.45 18.59 9.31
N SER A 602 1.93 17.36 9.17
CA SER A 602 3.24 17.10 8.59
C SER A 602 3.31 17.50 7.09
N ILE A 603 4.52 17.61 6.56
CA ILE A 603 4.72 17.74 5.12
C ILE A 603 4.43 16.39 4.46
N ALA A 604 3.75 16.39 3.31
CA ALA A 604 3.46 15.19 2.53
C ALA A 604 4.73 14.38 2.27
N GLN A 605 4.66 13.08 2.48
CA GLN A 605 5.74 12.13 2.16
C GLN A 605 5.63 11.68 0.69
N ASN A 606 6.65 10.99 0.19
CA ASN A 606 6.72 10.62 -1.23
C ASN A 606 5.52 9.77 -1.67
N ASP A 607 5.08 8.80 -0.87
CA ASP A 607 3.90 8.00 -1.16
C ASP A 607 2.57 8.78 -1.09
N GLU A 608 2.54 9.92 -0.38
CA GLU A 608 1.37 10.82 -0.33
C GLU A 608 1.33 11.75 -1.55
N LEU A 609 2.43 11.84 -2.31
CA LEU A 609 2.54 12.57 -3.58
C LEU A 609 2.45 11.63 -4.80
N LEU A 610 2.98 10.41 -4.68
CA LEU A 610 3.15 9.46 -5.79
C LEU A 610 2.17 8.28 -5.75
N PHE A 611 1.25 8.24 -4.79
CA PHE A 611 0.17 7.25 -4.72
C PHE A 611 -1.10 7.87 -4.11
N PHE A 612 -2.23 7.15 -4.15
CA PHE A 612 -3.52 7.66 -3.67
C PHE A 612 -3.37 8.40 -2.33
N THR A 613 -4.08 9.51 -2.17
CA THR A 613 -4.01 10.35 -0.96
C THR A 613 -4.57 9.62 0.27
N ASN A 614 -3.93 9.81 1.42
CA ASN A 614 -4.48 9.44 2.73
C ASN A 614 -5.23 10.60 3.42
N TYR A 615 -5.15 11.82 2.86
CA TYR A 615 -5.74 13.02 3.45
C TYR A 615 -7.23 13.11 3.16
N GLU A 616 -8.04 13.01 4.21
CA GLU A 616 -9.49 12.89 4.10
C GLU A 616 -10.20 14.23 3.80
N SER A 617 -11.31 14.16 3.08
CA SER A 617 -12.21 15.28 2.83
C SER A 617 -13.68 14.86 2.94
N ASN A 618 -14.42 15.52 3.83
CA ASN A 618 -15.79 15.14 4.19
C ASN A 618 -16.88 15.98 3.48
N ASN A 619 -16.50 17.01 2.74
CA ASN A 619 -17.42 17.98 2.12
C ASN A 619 -17.51 17.82 0.59
N GLY A 620 -17.05 16.70 0.04
CA GLY A 620 -17.07 16.47 -1.41
C GLY A 620 -16.01 17.23 -2.18
N GLN A 621 -15.14 18.01 -1.53
CA GLN A 621 -14.13 18.84 -2.21
C GLN A 621 -12.75 18.18 -2.20
N LEU A 622 -12.06 18.23 -3.33
CA LEU A 622 -10.65 17.86 -3.46
C LEU A 622 -9.88 18.96 -4.18
N LYS A 623 -8.58 19.08 -3.90
CA LYS A 623 -7.71 19.95 -4.69
C LYS A 623 -7.59 19.42 -6.10
N SER A 624 -7.64 20.32 -7.09
CA SER A 624 -7.40 19.99 -8.49
C SER A 624 -5.89 20.05 -8.76
N TRP A 625 -5.17 19.18 -8.06
CA TRP A 625 -3.71 19.05 -8.09
C TRP A 625 -3.36 17.64 -8.55
N LEU A 626 -2.41 17.53 -9.46
CA LEU A 626 -1.92 16.25 -9.96
C LEU A 626 -0.39 16.24 -9.92
N HIS A 627 0.19 15.36 -9.11
CA HIS A 627 1.62 15.13 -9.09
C HIS A 627 2.01 14.13 -10.17
N GLU A 628 3.03 14.43 -10.96
CA GLU A 628 3.47 13.53 -12.02
C GLU A 628 4.61 12.60 -11.60
N HIS A 629 4.58 11.40 -12.14
CA HIS A 629 5.73 10.51 -12.10
C HIS A 629 6.84 11.04 -13.01
N ASP A 630 8.09 10.82 -12.60
CA ASP A 630 9.24 11.03 -13.49
C ASP A 630 9.06 10.16 -14.74
N THR A 631 9.24 10.78 -15.92
CA THR A 631 8.99 10.16 -17.22
C THR A 631 9.79 8.88 -17.48
N ARG A 632 10.88 8.64 -16.74
CA ARG A 632 11.68 7.39 -16.86
C ARG A 632 10.99 6.17 -16.25
N TYR A 633 9.99 6.36 -15.39
CA TYR A 633 9.28 5.28 -14.70
C TYR A 633 8.13 4.72 -15.53
N THR A 634 7.61 5.52 -16.47
CA THR A 634 6.41 5.22 -17.23
C THR A 634 6.79 4.94 -18.68
N LYS A 635 6.45 3.75 -19.19
CA LYS A 635 6.86 3.33 -20.55
C LYS A 635 5.82 3.65 -21.63
N ASN A 636 4.54 3.87 -21.27
CA ASN A 636 3.40 4.34 -22.08
C ASN A 636 2.20 4.60 -21.14
N GLY A 637 1.23 5.47 -21.48
CA GLY A 637 -0.04 5.60 -20.71
C GLY A 637 -0.19 6.83 -19.81
N ILE A 638 0.39 7.97 -20.20
CA ILE A 638 0.33 9.24 -19.43
C ILE A 638 -1.08 9.83 -19.24
N SER A 639 -2.12 9.19 -19.79
CA SER A 639 -3.53 9.56 -19.65
C SER A 639 -4.36 8.61 -18.79
N GLU A 640 -3.77 7.51 -18.33
CA GLU A 640 -4.45 6.52 -17.49
C GLU A 640 -4.38 6.91 -16.00
N GLU A 641 -5.34 6.43 -15.21
CA GLU A 641 -5.35 6.66 -13.77
C GLU A 641 -4.03 6.22 -13.13
N ILE A 642 -3.55 7.00 -12.15
CA ILE A 642 -2.27 6.79 -11.46
C ILE A 642 -1.06 6.93 -12.37
N GLN A 643 -0.94 6.14 -13.45
CA GLN A 643 0.18 6.17 -14.39
C GLN A 643 0.42 7.56 -15.02
N GLY A 644 -0.63 8.33 -15.32
CA GLY A 644 -0.52 9.70 -15.82
C GLY A 644 -0.17 10.75 -14.76
N GLY A 645 -0.24 10.37 -13.49
CA GLY A 645 -0.07 11.21 -12.31
C GLY A 645 -1.13 10.91 -11.26
N VAL A 646 -0.93 11.44 -10.06
CA VAL A 646 -1.71 11.11 -8.87
C VAL A 646 -2.33 12.37 -8.24
N PRO A 647 -3.64 12.36 -7.93
CA PRO A 647 -4.26 13.48 -7.24
C PRO A 647 -3.69 13.70 -5.83
N VAL A 648 -3.32 14.95 -5.52
CA VAL A 648 -2.77 15.32 -4.21
C VAL A 648 -3.76 16.21 -3.46
N ASN A 649 -4.19 15.78 -2.27
CA ASN A 649 -5.14 16.54 -1.45
C ASN A 649 -4.53 17.15 -0.18
N ARG A 650 -3.34 16.70 0.23
CA ARG A 650 -2.69 17.18 1.45
C ARG A 650 -2.36 18.67 1.34
N PRO A 651 -2.70 19.50 2.34
CA PRO A 651 -2.49 20.94 2.27
C PRO A 651 -1.02 21.37 2.43
N ASN A 652 -0.23 20.55 3.12
CA ASN A 652 1.18 20.79 3.40
C ASN A 652 2.06 19.91 2.50
N ILE A 653 2.66 20.53 1.49
CA ILE A 653 3.69 19.95 0.62
C ILE A 653 4.98 20.77 0.73
N LEU A 654 6.12 20.18 0.38
CA LEU A 654 7.35 20.95 0.22
C LEU A 654 7.29 21.68 -1.12
N VAL A 655 7.46 23.00 -1.10
CA VAL A 655 7.52 23.84 -2.29
C VAL A 655 8.97 24.27 -2.49
N ASN A 656 9.67 23.66 -3.44
CA ASN A 656 11.03 24.05 -3.79
C ASN A 656 11.01 25.27 -4.73
N HIS A 657 10.19 25.20 -5.76
CA HIS A 657 9.95 26.27 -6.73
C HIS A 657 8.47 26.24 -7.16
N MET A 658 7.92 27.38 -7.59
CA MET A 658 6.60 27.41 -8.22
C MET A 658 6.48 28.52 -9.26
N ASP A 659 5.71 28.23 -10.31
CA ASP A 659 5.19 29.18 -11.29
C ASP A 659 3.65 29.14 -11.32
N GLU A 660 3.02 29.63 -12.38
CA GLU A 660 1.56 29.73 -12.54
C GLU A 660 0.83 28.37 -12.67
N PHE A 661 1.53 27.31 -13.08
CA PHE A 661 0.94 26.00 -13.37
C PHE A 661 1.62 24.83 -12.67
N ILE A 662 2.89 25.01 -12.25
CA ILE A 662 3.73 23.95 -11.71
C ILE A 662 4.29 24.35 -10.34
N ILE A 663 4.26 23.40 -9.41
CA ILE A 663 4.97 23.43 -8.13
C ILE A 663 6.00 22.30 -8.16
N GLU A 664 7.28 22.62 -8.06
CA GLU A 664 8.34 21.62 -7.90
C GLU A 664 8.41 21.19 -6.42
N THR A 665 8.19 19.90 -6.16
CA THR A 665 8.21 19.30 -4.82
C THR A 665 9.46 18.44 -4.62
N GLN A 666 9.57 17.76 -3.47
CA GLN A 666 10.61 16.76 -3.24
C GLN A 666 10.50 15.51 -4.13
N ALA A 667 9.33 15.28 -4.74
CA ALA A 667 9.05 14.07 -5.51
C ALA A 667 8.94 14.32 -7.03
N GLY A 668 9.05 15.56 -7.48
CA GLY A 668 8.88 15.96 -8.88
C GLY A 668 7.88 17.10 -9.03
N ASN A 669 7.25 17.21 -10.20
CA ASN A 669 6.36 18.30 -10.52
C ASN A 669 4.91 18.01 -10.09
N LEU A 670 4.32 18.96 -9.38
CA LEU A 670 2.89 19.01 -9.11
C LEU A 670 2.24 20.06 -10.02
N HIS A 671 1.29 19.60 -10.83
CA HIS A 671 0.47 20.46 -11.69
C HIS A 671 -0.74 20.95 -10.91
N TYR A 672 -1.04 22.24 -11.00
CA TYR A 672 -2.22 22.86 -10.42
C TYR A 672 -2.90 23.78 -11.45
N ASN A 673 -4.03 24.40 -11.08
CA ASN A 673 -4.84 25.18 -12.02
C ASN A 673 -5.33 24.32 -13.22
N MET A 674 -5.70 23.07 -12.93
CA MET A 674 -5.79 21.98 -13.92
C MET A 674 -6.78 22.23 -15.07
N LYS A 675 -7.84 23.03 -14.86
CA LYS A 675 -8.87 23.31 -15.88
C LYS A 675 -8.30 24.01 -17.13
N TRP A 676 -7.25 24.81 -16.97
CA TRP A 676 -6.67 25.64 -18.03
C TRP A 676 -5.35 25.09 -18.62
N LEU A 677 -4.96 23.87 -18.25
CA LEU A 677 -3.85 23.17 -18.90
C LEU A 677 -4.30 22.71 -20.29
N ASN A 678 -4.17 23.60 -21.27
CA ASN A 678 -4.76 23.46 -22.61
C ASN A 678 -3.76 23.00 -23.68
N ASP A 679 -2.54 22.60 -23.30
CA ASP A 679 -1.64 21.88 -24.19
C ASP A 679 -1.94 20.37 -24.19
N ASP A 680 -1.42 19.65 -25.18
CA ASP A 680 -1.66 18.20 -25.32
C ASP A 680 -1.31 17.43 -24.04
N LYS A 681 -0.25 17.84 -23.34
CA LYS A 681 0.16 17.22 -22.06
C LYS A 681 -0.86 17.52 -20.97
N GLY A 682 -1.32 18.76 -20.85
CA GLY A 682 -2.35 19.19 -19.93
C GLY A 682 -3.64 18.40 -20.04
N LEU A 683 -4.09 18.11 -21.26
CA LEU A 683 -5.28 17.28 -21.49
C LEU A 683 -5.10 15.85 -20.95
N LEU A 684 -3.93 15.25 -21.13
CA LEU A 684 -3.61 13.91 -20.62
C LEU A 684 -3.59 13.90 -19.09
N LYS A 685 -3.06 14.96 -18.47
CA LYS A 685 -3.10 15.16 -17.01
C LYS A 685 -4.53 15.33 -16.49
N LYS A 686 -5.39 16.14 -17.15
CA LYS A 686 -6.81 16.28 -16.79
C LYS A 686 -7.51 14.91 -16.81
N ARG A 687 -7.24 14.10 -17.83
CA ARG A 687 -7.79 12.74 -17.96
C ARG A 687 -7.35 11.84 -16.81
N ALA A 688 -6.06 11.76 -16.53
CA ALA A 688 -5.53 10.95 -15.42
C ALA A 688 -6.08 11.39 -14.05
N PHE A 689 -6.22 12.71 -13.84
CA PHE A 689 -6.82 13.29 -12.64
C PHE A 689 -8.27 12.82 -12.45
N LEU A 690 -9.14 13.07 -13.43
CA LEU A 690 -10.57 12.74 -13.33
C LEU A 690 -10.81 11.23 -13.20
N LYS A 691 -10.04 10.40 -13.91
CA LYS A 691 -10.07 8.93 -13.76
C LYS A 691 -9.75 8.50 -12.32
N SER A 692 -8.72 9.09 -11.72
CA SER A 692 -8.29 8.77 -10.35
C SER A 692 -9.28 9.26 -9.28
N ILE A 693 -9.92 10.41 -9.50
CA ILE A 693 -10.99 10.93 -8.63
C ILE A 693 -12.23 10.03 -8.71
N TRP A 694 -12.61 9.61 -9.92
CA TRP A 694 -13.73 8.71 -10.15
C TRP A 694 -13.57 7.35 -9.45
N LEU A 695 -12.36 6.81 -9.42
CA LEU A 695 -12.05 5.60 -8.67
C LEU A 695 -12.29 5.77 -7.16
N GLN A 696 -11.86 6.90 -6.57
CA GLN A 696 -12.13 7.20 -5.16
C GLN A 696 -13.63 7.40 -4.90
N THR A 697 -14.35 8.05 -5.82
CA THR A 697 -15.81 8.16 -5.76
C THR A 697 -16.49 6.80 -5.78
N CYS A 698 -16.08 5.91 -6.69
CA CYS A 698 -16.61 4.55 -6.77
C CYS A 698 -16.32 3.75 -5.50
N ALA A 699 -15.11 3.89 -4.93
CA ALA A 699 -14.74 3.21 -3.68
C ALA A 699 -15.62 3.68 -2.50
N PHE A 700 -15.87 5.00 -2.40
CA PHE A 700 -16.80 5.55 -1.42
C PHE A 700 -18.22 5.00 -1.59
N LEU A 701 -18.79 5.09 -2.79
CA LEU A 701 -20.15 4.61 -3.04
C LEU A 701 -20.27 3.11 -2.76
N TYR A 702 -19.29 2.32 -3.20
CA TYR A 702 -19.29 0.87 -3.05
C TYR A 702 -19.24 0.43 -1.57
N GLN A 703 -18.37 1.04 -0.75
CA GLN A 703 -18.36 0.78 0.70
C GLN A 703 -19.66 1.19 1.40
N ASN A 704 -20.38 2.16 0.86
CA ASN A 704 -21.70 2.59 1.35
C ASN A 704 -22.87 1.82 0.72
N LYS A 705 -22.60 0.72 -0.01
CA LYS A 705 -23.60 -0.13 -0.67
C LYS A 705 -24.42 0.61 -1.74
N ILE A 706 -23.78 1.53 -2.46
CA ILE A 706 -24.36 2.34 -3.54
C ILE A 706 -23.59 2.09 -4.83
N LYS A 707 -24.30 2.01 -5.96
CA LYS A 707 -23.70 1.97 -7.30
C LYS A 707 -24.05 3.23 -8.12
N PRO A 708 -23.10 3.83 -8.86
CA PRO A 708 -23.39 5.01 -9.67
C PRO A 708 -24.31 4.64 -10.85
N SER A 709 -25.36 5.39 -11.14
CA SER A 709 -26.25 5.20 -12.31
C SER A 709 -26.02 6.18 -13.42
N GLN A 710 -25.66 7.41 -13.08
CA GLN A 710 -25.48 8.48 -14.03
C GLN A 710 -24.37 9.40 -13.53
N ILE A 711 -23.57 9.93 -14.45
CA ILE A 711 -22.57 10.96 -14.19
C ILE A 711 -23.04 12.24 -14.86
N ASN A 712 -23.21 13.29 -14.06
CA ASN A 712 -23.50 14.64 -14.50
C ASN A 712 -22.27 15.51 -14.23
N TRP A 713 -21.93 16.36 -15.18
CA TRP A 713 -20.79 17.26 -15.12
C TRP A 713 -21.20 18.59 -15.73
N SER A 714 -20.48 19.65 -15.41
CA SER A 714 -20.74 21.01 -15.88
C SER A 714 -19.51 21.66 -16.52
N TYR A 715 -19.74 22.74 -17.27
CA TYR A 715 -18.71 23.61 -17.83
C TYR A 715 -19.13 25.09 -17.73
N PRO A 716 -18.18 26.05 -17.74
CA PRO A 716 -18.49 27.47 -17.78
C PRO A 716 -19.05 27.89 -19.14
N GLY A 717 -19.97 28.83 -19.19
CA GLY A 717 -20.55 29.31 -20.45
C GLY A 717 -19.53 29.94 -21.43
N SER A 718 -18.38 30.40 -20.94
CA SER A 718 -17.28 30.94 -21.77
C SER A 718 -16.33 29.88 -22.35
N MET A 719 -16.50 28.61 -22.01
CA MET A 719 -15.64 27.53 -22.52
C MET A 719 -15.91 27.25 -24.00
N MET A 720 -14.84 27.05 -24.78
CA MET A 720 -14.96 26.75 -26.21
C MET A 720 -15.54 25.34 -26.46
N GLU A 721 -16.33 25.20 -27.53
CA GLU A 721 -16.99 23.93 -27.93
C GLU A 721 -16.02 22.74 -28.03
N ALA A 722 -14.85 22.94 -28.62
CA ALA A 722 -13.84 21.88 -28.73
C ALA A 722 -13.36 21.37 -27.35
N ASP A 723 -13.26 22.25 -26.36
CA ASP A 723 -12.79 21.88 -25.01
C ASP A 723 -13.92 21.16 -24.24
N ILE A 724 -15.18 21.53 -24.51
CA ILE A 724 -16.38 20.82 -24.02
C ILE A 724 -16.41 19.40 -24.58
N ASP A 725 -16.16 19.22 -25.89
CA ASP A 725 -16.08 17.90 -26.53
C ASP A 725 -14.97 17.04 -25.94
N GLU A 726 -13.80 17.63 -25.65
CA GLU A 726 -12.70 16.94 -24.99
C GLU A 726 -13.07 16.48 -23.57
N LEU A 727 -13.68 17.35 -22.76
CA LEU A 727 -14.18 16.99 -21.43
C LEU A 727 -15.25 15.90 -21.51
N ARG A 728 -16.21 16.00 -22.44
CA ARG A 728 -17.23 14.98 -22.67
C ARG A 728 -16.60 13.61 -22.92
N ARG A 729 -15.58 13.53 -23.79
CA ARG A 729 -14.85 12.28 -24.04
C ARG A 729 -14.20 11.73 -22.77
N ILE A 730 -13.63 12.59 -21.92
CA ILE A 730 -13.07 12.16 -20.62
C ILE A 730 -14.16 11.57 -19.72
N PHE A 731 -15.31 12.23 -19.59
CA PHE A 731 -16.43 11.73 -18.77
C PHE A 731 -17.03 10.43 -19.31
N GLU A 732 -17.13 10.26 -20.63
CA GLU A 732 -17.51 8.99 -21.24
C GLU A 732 -16.53 7.85 -20.93
N GLU A 733 -15.23 8.14 -20.83
CA GLU A 733 -14.23 7.15 -20.39
C GLU A 733 -14.45 6.76 -18.91
N LEU A 734 -14.82 7.71 -18.04
CA LEU A 734 -15.14 7.41 -16.63
C LEU A 734 -16.22 6.34 -16.50
N SER A 735 -17.26 6.44 -17.34
CA SER A 735 -18.33 5.43 -17.42
C SER A 735 -17.79 4.04 -17.79
N ARG A 736 -16.84 3.96 -18.73
CA ARG A 736 -16.27 2.69 -19.22
C ARG A 736 -15.31 2.05 -18.22
N MET A 737 -14.61 2.86 -17.42
CA MET A 737 -13.63 2.36 -16.45
C MET A 737 -14.22 2.10 -15.05
N THR A 738 -15.54 2.23 -14.86
CA THR A 738 -16.19 2.00 -13.56
C THR A 738 -15.78 0.63 -12.99
N PRO A 739 -15.17 0.58 -11.81
CA PRO A 739 -14.54 -0.63 -11.27
C PRO A 739 -15.52 -1.67 -10.72
N ILE A 740 -16.80 -1.32 -10.61
CA ILE A 740 -17.86 -2.21 -10.13
C ILE A 740 -18.32 -3.11 -11.28
N MET A 741 -18.17 -4.42 -11.12
CA MET A 741 -18.43 -5.41 -12.18
C MET A 741 -19.86 -5.31 -12.72
N GLY A 742 -20.00 -5.37 -14.04
CA GLY A 742 -21.29 -5.27 -14.73
C GLY A 742 -21.95 -3.88 -14.66
N ARG A 743 -21.26 -2.87 -14.14
CA ARG A 743 -21.80 -1.51 -14.01
C ARG A 743 -21.16 -0.54 -14.99
N LYS A 744 -22.02 0.19 -15.69
CA LYS A 744 -21.65 1.30 -16.57
C LYS A 744 -22.68 2.42 -16.39
N PRO A 745 -22.36 3.52 -15.68
CA PRO A 745 -23.30 4.63 -15.53
C PRO A 745 -23.51 5.36 -16.86
N SER A 746 -24.69 5.92 -17.09
CA SER A 746 -24.92 6.80 -18.24
C SER A 746 -24.22 8.15 -18.03
N ILE A 747 -23.90 8.83 -19.12
CA ILE A 747 -23.55 10.25 -19.11
C ILE A 747 -24.80 11.02 -19.51
N ASN A 748 -25.01 12.22 -18.97
CA ASN A 748 -26.09 13.07 -19.47
C ASN A 748 -25.84 13.43 -20.94
N ASP A 749 -26.86 13.26 -21.78
CA ASP A 749 -26.77 13.60 -23.20
C ASP A 749 -26.67 15.11 -23.39
N GLU A 750 -27.33 15.89 -22.53
CA GLU A 750 -27.27 17.35 -22.56
C GLU A 750 -26.01 17.89 -21.89
N ASN A 751 -25.37 18.84 -22.56
CA ASN A 751 -24.30 19.67 -22.01
C ASN A 751 -24.93 20.64 -20.99
N ILE A 752 -24.54 20.52 -19.71
CA ILE A 752 -25.06 21.37 -18.62
C ILE A 752 -24.04 22.47 -18.31
N THR A 753 -24.46 23.74 -18.33
CA THR A 753 -23.59 24.83 -17.86
C THR A 753 -23.54 24.90 -16.33
N GLU A 754 -22.48 25.47 -15.78
CA GLU A 754 -22.37 25.75 -14.33
C GLU A 754 -23.57 26.59 -13.85
N ALA A 755 -24.04 27.54 -14.65
CA ALA A 755 -25.22 28.36 -14.36
C ALA A 755 -26.51 27.54 -14.25
N GLU A 756 -26.72 26.58 -15.15
CA GLU A 756 -27.89 25.67 -15.12
C GLU A 756 -27.89 24.79 -13.87
N ALA A 757 -26.72 24.28 -13.49
CA ALA A 757 -26.56 23.51 -12.27
C ALA A 757 -26.86 24.35 -11.03
N VAL A 758 -26.33 25.58 -10.95
CA VAL A 758 -26.63 26.52 -9.86
C VAL A 758 -28.13 26.86 -9.80
N CYS A 759 -28.79 27.05 -10.95
CA CYS A 759 -30.24 27.24 -11.00
C CYS A 759 -30.99 26.03 -10.44
N SER A 760 -30.60 24.82 -10.80
CA SER A 760 -31.20 23.60 -10.26
C SER A 760 -31.04 23.50 -8.74
N TYR A 761 -29.86 23.81 -8.21
CA TYR A 761 -29.62 23.93 -6.76
C TYR A 761 -30.50 25.01 -6.12
N ALA A 762 -30.65 26.16 -6.77
CA ALA A 762 -31.47 27.25 -6.24
C ALA A 762 -32.96 26.89 -6.18
N LEU A 763 -33.45 26.16 -7.19
CA LEU A 763 -34.83 25.71 -7.29
C LEU A 763 -35.15 24.58 -6.30
N SER A 764 -34.24 23.63 -6.08
CA SER A 764 -34.44 22.52 -5.14
C SER A 764 -34.50 22.98 -3.67
N ASN A 765 -33.91 24.12 -3.32
CA ASN A 765 -33.94 24.71 -1.96
C ASN A 765 -35.17 25.61 -1.73
N ASN A 766 -36.38 25.08 -1.90
CA ASN A 766 -37.64 25.83 -1.79
C ASN A 766 -37.66 27.09 -2.69
N ASN A 767 -37.09 27.00 -3.89
CA ASN A 767 -36.90 28.10 -4.83
C ASN A 767 -36.16 29.31 -4.27
N PHE A 768 -35.47 29.21 -3.13
CA PHE A 768 -34.90 30.33 -2.35
C PHE A 768 -35.84 31.56 -2.18
N GLY A 769 -37.16 31.38 -2.32
CA GLY A 769 -38.15 32.47 -2.33
C GLY A 769 -38.33 33.20 -3.67
N LEU A 770 -38.11 32.52 -4.81
CA LEU A 770 -38.40 33.07 -6.15
C LEU A 770 -39.91 33.22 -6.37
N ASN A 771 -40.33 34.46 -6.58
CA ASN A 771 -41.71 34.92 -6.69
C ASN A 771 -41.90 35.72 -7.99
N ASN A 772 -43.12 36.21 -8.23
CA ASN A 772 -43.44 36.97 -9.43
C ASN A 772 -42.88 38.41 -9.41
N ASN A 773 -42.33 38.91 -8.30
CA ASN A 773 -41.88 40.30 -8.18
C ASN A 773 -40.37 40.44 -7.92
N ASN A 774 -39.62 39.34 -7.89
CA ASN A 774 -38.17 39.33 -7.72
C ASN A 774 -37.47 38.53 -8.82
N MET A 775 -36.22 38.89 -9.06
CA MET A 775 -35.29 38.17 -9.92
C MET A 775 -34.06 37.81 -9.09
N PHE A 776 -33.53 36.61 -9.30
CA PHE A 776 -32.26 36.20 -8.72
C PHE A 776 -31.13 36.57 -9.67
N LEU A 777 -30.16 37.29 -9.11
CA LEU A 777 -28.85 37.51 -9.71
C LEU A 777 -27.88 36.53 -9.05
N GLY A 778 -27.60 35.42 -9.74
CA GLY A 778 -26.55 34.50 -9.31
C GLY A 778 -25.22 34.92 -9.90
N ILE A 779 -24.18 34.96 -9.07
CA ILE A 779 -22.80 35.20 -9.50
C ILE A 779 -21.92 34.12 -8.88
N ASP A 780 -21.55 33.11 -9.68
CA ASP A 780 -20.57 32.11 -9.29
C ASP A 780 -19.17 32.63 -9.58
N VAL A 781 -18.43 33.01 -8.54
CA VAL A 781 -17.09 33.56 -8.67
C VAL A 781 -16.07 32.43 -8.48
N GLY A 782 -15.43 32.05 -9.57
CA GLY A 782 -14.36 31.06 -9.61
C GLY A 782 -12.98 31.64 -9.33
N GLY A 783 -11.95 30.89 -9.75
CA GLY A 783 -10.56 31.34 -9.72
C GLY A 783 -10.21 32.30 -10.86
N SER A 784 -10.72 32.04 -12.06
CA SER A 784 -10.37 32.78 -13.30
C SER A 784 -11.56 33.48 -13.96
N THR A 785 -12.76 32.92 -13.82
CA THR A 785 -14.01 33.44 -14.39
C THR A 785 -15.04 33.68 -13.30
N SER A 786 -16.02 34.54 -13.60
CA SER A 786 -17.26 34.65 -12.84
C SER A 786 -18.45 34.42 -13.78
N ASP A 787 -19.31 33.49 -13.43
CA ASP A 787 -20.49 33.12 -14.20
C ASP A 787 -21.73 33.79 -13.60
N ILE A 788 -22.35 34.67 -14.39
CA ILE A 788 -23.50 35.50 -14.03
C ILE A 788 -24.75 34.86 -14.63
N LEU A 789 -25.80 34.73 -13.81
CA LEU A 789 -27.08 34.17 -14.22
C LEU A 789 -28.26 35.01 -13.72
N LEU A 790 -29.30 35.11 -14.53
CA LEU A 790 -30.55 35.81 -14.22
C LEU A 790 -31.73 34.84 -14.24
N LEU A 791 -32.26 34.51 -13.06
CA LEU A 791 -33.38 33.59 -12.89
C LEU A 791 -34.63 34.35 -12.40
N ALA A 792 -35.74 34.24 -13.14
CA ALA A 792 -37.01 34.85 -12.77
C ALA A 792 -38.20 33.98 -13.21
N LYS A 793 -39.39 34.23 -12.66
CA LYS A 793 -40.63 33.61 -13.16
C LYS A 793 -41.03 34.24 -14.47
N ASN A 794 -41.24 33.43 -15.51
CA ASN A 794 -41.61 33.90 -16.84
C ASN A 794 -43.14 33.98 -17.00
N PRO A 795 -43.74 35.19 -17.08
CA PRO A 795 -45.19 35.33 -17.23
C PRO A 795 -45.72 34.72 -18.54
N GLN A 796 -44.89 34.70 -19.59
CA GLN A 796 -45.24 34.16 -20.90
C GLN A 796 -45.26 32.62 -20.93
N LYS A 797 -44.69 31.97 -19.91
CA LYS A 797 -44.63 30.50 -19.73
C LYS A 797 -45.33 30.08 -18.43
N GLY A 798 -46.47 30.70 -18.11
CA GLY A 798 -47.27 30.31 -16.93
C GLY A 798 -46.58 30.52 -15.58
N ASN A 799 -45.68 31.50 -15.48
CA ASN A 799 -44.83 31.77 -14.31
C ASN A 799 -43.87 30.62 -13.93
N GLN A 800 -43.51 29.77 -14.89
CA GLN A 800 -42.41 28.80 -14.71
C GLN A 800 -41.10 29.54 -14.44
N ALA A 801 -40.25 28.99 -13.56
CA ALA A 801 -38.90 29.50 -13.36
C ALA A 801 -38.11 29.38 -14.67
N SER A 802 -37.49 30.48 -15.09
CA SER A 802 -36.79 30.56 -16.37
C SER A 802 -35.45 31.26 -16.22
N LEU A 803 -34.43 30.71 -16.87
CA LEU A 803 -33.10 31.32 -17.00
C LEU A 803 -33.14 32.28 -18.18
N PHE A 804 -33.06 33.57 -17.88
CA PHE A 804 -33.20 34.64 -18.89
C PHE A 804 -31.88 35.06 -19.52
N ARG A 805 -30.79 35.00 -18.76
CA ARG A 805 -29.45 35.33 -19.24
C ARG A 805 -28.42 34.51 -18.50
N GLU A 806 -27.40 34.10 -19.25
CA GLU A 806 -26.11 33.64 -18.75
C GLU A 806 -25.03 34.54 -19.37
N SER A 807 -23.98 34.84 -18.61
CA SER A 807 -22.80 35.59 -19.08
C SER A 807 -21.60 35.18 -18.24
N SER A 808 -20.50 34.80 -18.88
CA SER A 808 -19.30 34.33 -18.21
C SER A 808 -18.16 35.30 -18.45
N VAL A 809 -17.67 35.96 -17.39
CA VAL A 809 -16.75 37.09 -17.51
C VAL A 809 -15.41 36.80 -16.84
N ARG A 810 -14.33 37.38 -17.37
CA ARG A 810 -12.95 37.13 -16.92
C ARG A 810 -12.49 38.12 -15.87
N LEU A 811 -13.20 38.08 -14.77
CA LEU A 811 -12.94 38.87 -13.58
C LEU A 811 -13.32 38.00 -12.38
N ALA A 812 -12.34 37.58 -11.57
CA ALA A 812 -12.54 36.54 -10.56
C ALA A 812 -11.56 36.67 -9.37
N ALA A 813 -11.58 35.70 -8.46
CA ALA A 813 -10.78 35.75 -7.22
C ALA A 813 -9.26 35.48 -7.43
N GLY A 814 -8.83 35.00 -8.59
CA GLY A 814 -7.42 34.71 -8.88
C GLY A 814 -6.50 35.94 -8.81
N VAL A 815 -7.06 37.15 -8.89
CA VAL A 815 -6.32 38.41 -8.76
C VAL A 815 -5.55 38.53 -7.44
N PHE A 816 -5.95 37.81 -6.39
CA PHE A 816 -5.24 37.78 -5.11
C PHE A 816 -3.87 37.12 -5.19
N PHE A 817 -3.67 36.17 -6.11
CA PHE A 817 -2.38 35.48 -6.25
C PHE A 817 -1.29 36.42 -6.74
N ASN A 818 -1.57 37.25 -7.74
CA ASN A 818 -0.62 38.27 -8.18
C ASN A 818 -0.41 39.36 -7.12
N THR A 819 -1.49 39.76 -6.43
CA THR A 819 -1.41 40.77 -5.37
C THR A 819 -0.54 40.31 -4.20
N VAL A 820 -0.68 39.08 -3.72
CA VAL A 820 0.10 38.60 -2.57
C VAL A 820 1.60 38.48 -2.90
N ILE A 821 1.95 38.21 -4.16
CA ILE A 821 3.36 38.21 -4.62
C ILE A 821 3.96 39.62 -4.51
N ASN A 822 3.19 40.67 -4.78
CA ASN A 822 3.68 42.05 -4.81
C ASN A 822 3.63 42.71 -3.41
N SER A 823 2.52 42.56 -2.66
CA SER A 823 2.30 43.27 -1.39
C SER A 823 3.00 42.67 -0.17
N ASP A 824 3.95 43.41 0.43
CA ASP A 824 4.61 43.01 1.68
C ASP A 824 3.65 42.97 2.87
N ASP A 825 2.78 43.98 2.99
CA ASP A 825 1.78 44.06 4.04
C ASP A 825 0.83 42.87 4.00
N PHE A 826 0.38 42.46 2.80
CA PHE A 826 -0.49 41.31 2.67
C PHE A 826 0.20 40.02 3.10
N ARG A 827 1.47 39.79 2.70
CA ARG A 827 2.24 38.62 3.15
C ARG A 827 2.46 38.59 4.65
N ARG A 828 2.77 39.74 5.27
CA ARG A 828 2.91 39.86 6.72
C ARG A 828 1.58 39.64 7.44
N ALA A 829 0.46 40.12 6.90
CA ALA A 829 -0.85 39.88 7.47
C ALA A 829 -1.21 38.39 7.48
N LEU A 830 -0.91 37.65 6.40
CA LEU A 830 -1.09 36.19 6.36
C LEU A 830 -0.22 35.47 7.40
N LEU A 831 1.03 35.91 7.55
CA LEU A 831 1.94 35.37 8.57
C LEU A 831 1.43 35.66 9.98
N ASN A 832 0.99 36.88 10.26
CA ASN A 832 0.45 37.29 11.55
C ASN A 832 -0.83 36.53 11.91
N PHE A 833 -1.72 36.30 10.93
CA PHE A 833 -2.90 35.46 11.12
C PHE A 833 -2.52 34.04 11.55
N HIS A 834 -1.57 33.43 10.83
CA HIS A 834 -1.11 32.07 11.15
C HIS A 834 -0.44 31.99 12.52
N GLU A 835 0.52 32.88 12.81
CA GLU A 835 1.26 32.89 14.10
C GLU A 835 0.37 33.30 15.29
N GLY A 836 -0.72 34.02 15.03
CA GLY A 836 -1.72 34.38 16.03
C GLY A 836 -2.51 33.18 16.57
N LYS A 837 -2.50 32.02 15.88
CA LYS A 837 -3.11 30.75 16.32
C LYS A 837 -4.58 30.86 16.76
N SER A 838 -5.32 31.81 16.19
CA SER A 838 -6.74 32.06 16.49
C SER A 838 -7.68 31.01 15.88
N THR A 839 -7.17 30.22 14.93
CA THR A 839 -7.85 29.12 14.24
C THR A 839 -7.00 27.84 14.28
N LYS A 840 -7.54 26.72 13.77
CA LYS A 840 -6.81 25.44 13.64
C LYS A 840 -5.94 25.35 12.37
N VAL A 841 -5.94 26.38 11.53
CA VAL A 841 -5.16 26.43 10.29
C VAL A 841 -3.68 26.28 10.62
N PHE A 842 -3.01 25.36 9.92
CA PHE A 842 -1.58 25.13 10.08
C PHE A 842 -0.92 24.95 8.72
N VAL A 843 0.06 25.81 8.42
CA VAL A 843 0.81 25.77 7.17
C VAL A 843 2.29 25.63 7.47
N ALA A 844 2.86 24.50 7.05
CA ALA A 844 4.28 24.23 7.25
C ALA A 844 5.15 25.26 6.51
N ASN A 845 6.25 25.68 7.15
CA ASN A 845 7.23 26.63 6.60
C ASN A 845 6.65 27.98 6.14
N ILE A 846 5.54 28.43 6.73
CA ILE A 846 4.88 29.70 6.35
C ILE A 846 5.81 30.92 6.35
N GLN A 847 6.88 30.90 7.17
CA GLN A 847 7.87 31.98 7.25
C GLN A 847 8.57 32.26 5.91
N GLU A 848 8.62 31.29 5.00
CA GLU A 848 9.15 31.46 3.64
C GLU A 848 8.33 32.46 2.81
N ILE A 849 7.06 32.71 3.15
CA ILE A 849 6.20 33.68 2.45
C ILE A 849 6.87 35.06 2.35
N ILE A 850 7.65 35.45 3.36
CA ILE A 850 8.34 36.75 3.40
C ILE A 850 9.60 36.76 2.53
N LYS A 851 10.36 35.66 2.52
CA LYS A 851 11.66 35.58 1.83
C LYS A 851 11.52 35.21 0.36
N GLU A 852 10.53 34.40 0.04
CA GLU A 852 10.30 33.82 -1.28
C GLU A 852 8.92 34.22 -1.79
N LYS A 853 8.80 35.46 -2.25
CA LYS A 853 7.51 36.08 -2.65
C LYS A 853 6.71 35.26 -3.66
N LYS A 854 7.39 34.55 -4.57
CA LYS A 854 6.74 33.67 -5.56
C LYS A 854 5.98 32.49 -4.93
N LYS A 855 6.34 32.05 -3.72
CA LYS A 855 5.65 30.99 -2.97
C LYS A 855 4.37 31.45 -2.28
N ALA A 856 4.13 32.77 -2.20
CA ALA A 856 3.00 33.33 -1.47
C ALA A 856 1.60 32.85 -1.91
N PRO A 857 1.31 32.63 -3.22
CA PRO A 857 0.03 32.09 -3.64
C PRO A 857 -0.27 30.70 -3.07
N TYR A 858 0.74 29.84 -2.96
CA TYR A 858 0.59 28.52 -2.35
C TYR A 858 0.18 28.63 -0.88
N TYR A 859 0.86 29.48 -0.11
CA TYR A 859 0.55 29.68 1.31
C TYR A 859 -0.85 30.25 1.53
N LEU A 860 -1.25 31.24 0.70
CA LEU A 860 -2.60 31.80 0.72
C LEU A 860 -3.66 30.72 0.44
N ASN A 861 -3.46 29.90 -0.58
CA ASN A 861 -4.37 28.78 -0.89
C ASN A 861 -4.41 27.74 0.22
N SER A 862 -3.26 27.40 0.81
CA SER A 862 -3.19 26.43 1.93
C SER A 862 -3.95 26.91 3.16
N ILE A 863 -3.96 28.23 3.44
CA ILE A 863 -4.82 28.83 4.46
C ILE A 863 -6.29 28.67 4.09
N PHE A 864 -6.70 29.09 2.89
CA PHE A 864 -8.10 29.00 2.46
C PHE A 864 -8.66 27.58 2.44
N ASP A 865 -7.85 26.58 2.13
CA ASP A 865 -8.29 25.17 2.13
C ASP A 865 -8.59 24.64 3.53
N GLN A 866 -8.00 25.25 4.56
CA GLN A 866 -8.13 24.85 5.96
C GLN A 866 -9.18 25.66 6.74
N LEU A 867 -9.66 26.78 6.21
CA LEU A 867 -10.79 27.53 6.79
C LEU A 867 -12.10 26.76 6.56
N LYS A 868 -12.79 26.34 7.62
CA LYS A 868 -13.98 25.47 7.53
C LYS A 868 -15.27 26.14 7.99
N THR A 869 -15.22 27.01 8.99
CA THR A 869 -16.41 27.63 9.59
C THR A 869 -16.49 29.12 9.27
N GLU A 870 -17.70 29.70 9.32
CA GLU A 870 -17.90 31.15 9.22
C GLU A 870 -17.02 31.91 10.22
N GLU A 871 -16.93 31.42 11.46
CA GLU A 871 -16.05 31.98 12.50
C GLU A 871 -14.56 31.96 12.11
N ASP A 872 -14.07 30.89 11.46
CA ASP A 872 -12.68 30.83 10.98
C ASP A 872 -12.43 31.91 9.91
N TYR A 873 -13.38 32.08 8.99
CA TYR A 873 -13.30 33.11 7.95
C TYR A 873 -13.38 34.52 8.53
N ASP A 874 -14.26 34.77 9.49
CA ASP A 874 -14.36 36.08 10.14
C ASP A 874 -13.07 36.44 10.87
N LYS A 875 -12.49 35.50 11.63
CA LYS A 875 -11.18 35.70 12.27
C LYS A 875 -10.09 35.99 11.25
N PHE A 876 -10.09 35.27 10.14
CA PHE A 876 -9.14 35.51 9.04
C PHE A 876 -9.31 36.93 8.47
N TYR A 877 -10.50 37.30 8.04
CA TYR A 877 -10.74 38.63 7.46
C TYR A 877 -10.49 39.76 8.46
N SER A 878 -10.84 39.59 9.73
CA SER A 878 -10.57 40.57 10.79
C SER A 878 -9.07 40.76 10.96
N SER A 879 -8.30 39.67 10.98
CA SER A 879 -6.85 39.72 11.03
C SER A 879 -6.25 40.45 9.82
N ILE A 880 -6.76 40.20 8.61
CA ILE A 880 -6.32 40.94 7.42
C ILE A 880 -6.73 42.41 7.50
N ALA A 881 -7.92 42.74 8.01
CA ALA A 881 -8.38 44.12 8.15
C ALA A 881 -7.52 44.92 9.14
N ASP A 882 -7.06 44.28 10.22
CA ASP A 882 -6.19 44.90 11.23
C ASP A 882 -4.75 45.09 10.73
N ASN A 883 -4.25 44.20 9.87
CA ASN A 883 -2.83 44.17 9.50
C ASN A 883 -2.55 44.67 8.07
N ALA A 884 -3.52 44.60 7.15
CA ALA A 884 -3.38 44.96 5.74
C ALA A 884 -4.73 45.42 5.15
N LYS A 885 -5.35 46.43 5.78
CA LYS A 885 -6.69 46.93 5.42
C LYS A 885 -6.84 47.30 3.93
N VAL A 886 -5.76 47.73 3.27
CA VAL A 886 -5.74 48.09 1.84
C VAL A 886 -6.10 46.91 0.92
N VAL A 887 -5.93 45.65 1.36
CA VAL A 887 -6.30 44.44 0.59
C VAL A 887 -7.79 44.40 0.25
N PHE A 888 -8.64 45.00 1.06
CA PHE A 888 -10.09 45.06 0.83
C PHE A 888 -10.50 45.99 -0.32
N THR A 889 -9.56 46.72 -0.93
CA THR A 889 -9.80 47.42 -2.20
C THR A 889 -10.08 46.46 -3.36
N LEU A 890 -9.51 45.24 -3.35
CA LEU A 890 -9.71 44.25 -4.40
C LEU A 890 -11.10 43.60 -4.38
N PRO A 891 -11.61 43.07 -3.25
CA PRO A 891 -13.01 42.65 -3.16
C PRO A 891 -13.98 43.76 -3.60
N ALA A 892 -13.73 45.01 -3.19
CA ALA A 892 -14.58 46.15 -3.57
C ALA A 892 -14.61 46.38 -5.07
N TYR A 893 -13.44 46.32 -5.71
CA TYR A 893 -13.33 46.49 -7.15
C TYR A 893 -14.01 45.35 -7.92
N VAL A 894 -13.67 44.10 -7.60
CA VAL A 894 -14.19 42.90 -8.30
C VAL A 894 -15.70 42.78 -8.13
N THR A 895 -16.21 42.79 -6.90
CA THR A 895 -17.66 42.65 -6.64
C THR A 895 -18.45 43.84 -7.17
N GLY A 896 -17.92 45.06 -7.07
CA GLY A 896 -18.56 46.25 -7.59
C GLY A 896 -18.71 46.23 -9.11
N LEU A 897 -17.65 45.87 -9.84
CA LEU A 897 -17.66 45.82 -11.31
C LEU A 897 -18.59 44.70 -11.81
N LEU A 898 -18.53 43.52 -11.17
CA LEU A 898 -19.46 42.42 -11.47
C LEU A 898 -20.92 42.85 -11.27
N LEU A 899 -21.23 43.55 -10.17
CA LEU A 899 -22.59 44.03 -9.91
C LEU A 899 -23.03 45.14 -10.87
N TYR A 900 -22.12 46.05 -11.25
CA TYR A 900 -22.42 47.10 -12.22
C TYR A 900 -22.78 46.51 -13.58
N TYR A 901 -21.93 45.61 -14.10
CA TYR A 901 -22.21 44.89 -15.35
C TYR A 901 -23.48 44.03 -15.24
N SER A 902 -23.68 43.33 -14.13
CA SER A 902 -24.91 42.57 -13.88
C SER A 902 -26.16 43.46 -13.88
N GLY A 903 -26.05 44.69 -13.38
CA GLY A 903 -27.13 45.68 -13.44
C GLY A 903 -27.55 46.01 -14.87
N MET A 904 -26.60 46.13 -15.80
CA MET A 904 -26.90 46.32 -17.22
C MET A 904 -27.61 45.10 -17.82
N LEU A 905 -27.14 43.88 -17.50
CA LEU A 905 -27.79 42.64 -17.93
C LEU A 905 -29.24 42.53 -17.40
N ILE A 906 -29.47 42.93 -16.14
CA ILE A 906 -30.81 42.98 -15.53
C ILE A 906 -31.69 43.99 -16.27
N GLY A 907 -31.20 45.21 -16.49
CA GLY A 907 -31.96 46.25 -17.19
C GLY A 907 -32.36 45.83 -18.60
N LYS A 908 -31.42 45.23 -19.35
CA LYS A 908 -31.69 44.66 -20.68
C LYS A 908 -32.71 43.52 -20.62
N THR A 909 -32.54 42.60 -19.68
CA THR A 909 -33.44 41.46 -19.52
C THR A 909 -34.87 41.89 -19.20
N ILE A 910 -35.05 42.87 -18.31
CA ILE A 910 -36.37 43.42 -17.96
C ILE A 910 -37.03 44.05 -19.20
N LYS A 911 -36.27 44.87 -19.94
CA LYS A 911 -36.74 45.57 -21.13
C LYS A 911 -37.12 44.60 -22.26
N ASP A 912 -36.25 43.64 -22.57
CA ASP A 912 -36.42 42.74 -23.72
C ASP A 912 -37.52 41.69 -23.49
N ASN A 913 -37.81 41.35 -22.22
CA ASN A 913 -38.78 40.30 -21.86
C ASN A 913 -40.07 40.82 -21.21
N ASN A 914 -40.27 42.15 -21.15
CA ASN A 914 -41.43 42.80 -20.51
C ASN A 914 -41.65 42.37 -19.05
N LEU A 915 -40.58 42.36 -18.24
CA LEU A 915 -40.62 41.93 -16.83
C LEU A 915 -40.82 43.11 -15.87
N ASP A 916 -41.72 44.04 -16.19
CA ASP A 916 -41.95 45.26 -15.39
C ASP A 916 -42.41 44.98 -13.95
N ASN A 917 -42.98 43.80 -13.72
CA ASN A 917 -43.37 43.26 -12.42
C ASN A 917 -42.19 43.07 -11.44
N ILE A 918 -40.94 43.00 -11.92
CA ILE A 918 -39.76 42.80 -11.07
C ILE A 918 -39.41 44.10 -10.35
N THR A 919 -39.59 44.14 -9.03
CA THR A 919 -39.28 45.31 -8.18
C THR A 919 -38.04 45.12 -7.32
N ARG A 920 -37.58 43.87 -7.15
CA ARG A 920 -36.47 43.50 -6.26
C ARG A 920 -35.51 42.54 -6.96
N ILE A 921 -34.21 42.71 -6.72
CA ILE A 921 -33.16 41.78 -7.12
C ILE A 921 -32.58 41.12 -5.87
N ASP A 922 -32.58 39.79 -5.85
CA ASP A 922 -31.92 39.02 -4.79
C ASP A 922 -30.54 38.57 -5.31
N ILE A 923 -29.46 39.08 -4.71
CA ILE A 923 -28.07 38.72 -5.06
C ILE A 923 -27.69 37.43 -4.34
N LEU A 924 -27.26 36.45 -5.11
CA LEU A 924 -26.79 35.15 -4.67
C LEU A 924 -25.33 35.01 -5.11
N SER A 925 -24.38 35.00 -4.16
CA SER A 925 -22.97 34.75 -4.45
C SER A 925 -22.67 33.27 -4.28
N PHE A 926 -22.09 32.66 -5.31
CA PHE A 926 -21.73 31.25 -5.36
C PHE A 926 -20.23 31.07 -5.58
N GLY A 927 -19.76 29.84 -5.37
CA GLY A 927 -18.36 29.49 -5.56
C GLY A 927 -17.46 29.95 -4.41
N LYS A 928 -16.26 29.37 -4.33
CA LYS A 928 -15.31 29.73 -3.26
C LYS A 928 -14.89 31.21 -3.35
N GLY A 929 -14.80 31.76 -4.56
CA GLY A 929 -14.55 33.18 -4.80
C GLY A 929 -15.76 34.07 -4.50
N GLY A 930 -16.99 33.52 -4.45
CA GLY A 930 -18.19 34.26 -4.05
C GLY A 930 -18.05 34.83 -2.63
N ARG A 931 -17.14 34.26 -1.84
CA ARG A 931 -16.78 34.79 -0.53
C ARG A 931 -16.25 36.22 -0.57
N LEU A 932 -15.76 36.74 -1.71
CA LEU A 932 -15.36 38.14 -1.84
C LEU A 932 -16.46 39.12 -1.45
N PHE A 933 -17.74 38.75 -1.65
CA PHE A 933 -18.87 39.56 -1.22
C PHE A 933 -18.98 39.69 0.32
N HIS A 934 -18.36 38.76 1.07
CA HIS A 934 -18.32 38.77 2.54
C HIS A 934 -17.15 39.55 3.09
N TRP A 935 -15.98 39.50 2.43
CA TRP A 935 -14.75 40.15 2.88
C TRP A 935 -14.99 41.62 3.24
N LEU A 936 -15.72 42.34 2.39
CA LEU A 936 -15.95 43.77 2.55
C LEU A 936 -16.70 44.12 3.84
N ARG A 937 -17.50 43.22 4.42
CA ARG A 937 -18.26 43.46 5.66
C ARG A 937 -17.39 43.59 6.91
N ASN A 938 -16.16 43.09 6.84
CA ASN A 938 -15.24 43.12 7.99
C ASN A 938 -14.34 44.36 7.93
N ALA A 939 -14.02 44.84 6.72
CA ALA A 939 -13.28 46.09 6.54
C ALA A 939 -14.17 47.35 6.49
N ALA A 940 -15.45 47.19 6.14
CA ALA A 940 -16.47 48.23 6.12
C ALA A 940 -17.75 47.70 6.80
N SER A 941 -18.53 48.55 7.49
CA SER A 941 -19.76 48.08 8.14
C SER A 941 -20.73 47.42 7.15
N ASN A 942 -21.51 46.44 7.59
CA ASN A 942 -22.48 45.75 6.74
C ASN A 942 -23.40 46.72 5.98
N SER A 943 -23.90 47.77 6.67
CA SER A 943 -24.73 48.81 6.04
C SER A 943 -24.02 49.57 4.91
N THR A 944 -22.73 49.88 5.07
CA THR A 944 -21.94 50.60 4.07
C THR A 944 -21.68 49.70 2.86
N THR A 945 -21.36 48.43 3.09
CA THR A 945 -21.12 47.42 2.04
C THR A 945 -22.39 47.13 1.24
N MET A 946 -23.53 46.91 1.90
CA MET A 946 -24.81 46.70 1.19
C MET A 946 -25.25 47.94 0.41
N GLY A 947 -25.01 49.14 0.95
CA GLY A 947 -25.23 50.40 0.23
C GLY A 947 -24.37 50.49 -1.04
N TYR A 948 -23.10 50.07 -0.97
CA TYR A 948 -22.20 50.03 -2.13
C TYR A 948 -22.67 49.05 -3.21
N TYR A 949 -23.04 47.82 -2.83
CA TYR A 949 -23.57 46.83 -3.77
C TYR A 949 -24.84 47.32 -4.46
N LYS A 950 -25.77 47.91 -3.69
CA LYS A 950 -26.98 48.53 -4.24
C LYS A 950 -26.65 49.66 -5.22
N SER A 951 -25.69 50.52 -4.90
CA SER A 951 -25.26 51.61 -5.78
C SER A 951 -24.64 51.11 -7.08
N CYS A 952 -23.76 50.11 -7.02
CA CYS A 952 -23.13 49.55 -8.22
C CYS A 952 -24.17 48.92 -9.16
N LEU A 953 -25.03 48.05 -8.62
CA LEU A 953 -26.06 47.38 -9.41
C LEU A 953 -27.04 48.36 -10.05
N ASN A 954 -27.56 49.31 -9.26
CA ASN A 954 -28.54 50.27 -9.80
C ASN A 954 -27.93 51.28 -10.77
N ALA A 955 -26.64 51.60 -10.65
CA ALA A 955 -25.98 52.43 -11.65
C ALA A 955 -25.96 51.70 -13.01
N GLY A 956 -25.63 50.41 -13.04
CA GLY A 956 -25.74 49.58 -14.24
C GLY A 956 -27.17 49.47 -14.79
N VAL A 957 -28.17 49.26 -13.93
CA VAL A 957 -29.60 49.20 -14.35
C VAL A 957 -30.03 50.50 -15.02
N LYS A 958 -29.68 51.65 -14.41
CA LYS A 958 -30.03 53.00 -14.89
C LYS A 958 -29.43 53.34 -16.26
N ARG A 959 -28.40 52.62 -16.70
CA ARG A 959 -27.84 52.76 -18.05
C ARG A 959 -28.73 52.17 -19.13
N ILE A 960 -29.64 51.26 -18.78
CA ILE A 960 -30.48 50.55 -19.75
C ILE A 960 -31.96 50.91 -19.59
N ILE A 961 -32.43 51.06 -18.36
CA ILE A 961 -33.82 51.44 -18.02
C ILE A 961 -33.82 52.52 -16.93
N ASP A 962 -34.68 53.53 -17.04
CA ASP A 962 -34.81 54.59 -16.03
C ASP A 962 -35.63 54.12 -14.82
N ARG A 963 -35.03 53.22 -14.02
CA ARG A 963 -35.66 52.59 -12.87
C ARG A 963 -34.64 52.29 -11.77
N GLU A 964 -35.08 52.40 -10.52
CA GLU A 964 -34.34 51.91 -9.36
C GLU A 964 -35.02 50.65 -8.80
N LEU A 965 -34.23 49.63 -8.51
CA LEU A 965 -34.67 48.35 -7.97
C LEU A 965 -34.24 48.22 -6.50
N ASP A 966 -35.09 47.56 -5.72
CA ASP A 966 -34.68 47.10 -4.39
C ASP A 966 -33.62 45.98 -4.55
N VAL A 967 -32.62 45.96 -3.67
CA VAL A 967 -31.50 45.01 -3.76
C VAL A 967 -31.34 44.34 -2.42
N LYS A 968 -31.52 43.02 -2.40
CA LYS A 968 -31.34 42.20 -1.21
C LYS A 968 -30.21 41.22 -1.45
N TYR A 969 -29.21 41.25 -0.59
CA TYR A 969 -28.17 40.23 -0.56
C TYR A 969 -28.63 39.04 0.31
N ARG A 970 -28.37 37.81 -0.12
CA ARG A 970 -28.83 36.58 0.56
C ARG A 970 -27.67 35.88 1.26
N ASP A 971 -27.58 36.06 2.58
CA ASP A 971 -26.54 35.46 3.42
C ASP A 971 -26.75 33.96 3.65
N GLU A 972 -27.90 33.41 3.26
CA GLU A 972 -28.21 31.99 3.52
C GLU A 972 -27.37 31.01 2.68
N ILE A 973 -26.71 31.48 1.62
CA ILE A 973 -25.89 30.66 0.70
C ILE A 973 -24.44 30.51 1.20
N GLU A 974 -24.04 31.30 2.20
CA GLU A 974 -22.64 31.39 2.65
C GLU A 974 -22.05 30.08 3.17
N VAL A 975 -22.91 29.22 3.70
CA VAL A 975 -22.57 27.92 4.27
C VAL A 975 -22.16 26.91 3.17
N ASP A 976 -22.78 26.99 2.00
CA ASP A 976 -22.61 26.01 0.91
C ASP A 976 -21.63 26.46 -0.19
N ASN A 977 -21.07 27.67 -0.08
CA ASN A 977 -20.13 28.28 -1.04
C ASN A 977 -19.07 27.30 -1.55
N LYS A 978 -19.27 26.82 -2.80
CA LYS A 978 -18.46 25.92 -3.66
C LYS A 978 -19.15 24.60 -4.05
N ALA A 979 -20.16 24.14 -3.31
CA ALA A 979 -20.80 22.85 -3.56
C ALA A 979 -22.04 22.91 -4.46
N GLU A 980 -22.52 24.10 -4.80
CA GLU A 980 -23.84 24.35 -5.41
C GLU A 980 -23.97 23.72 -6.79
N VAL A 981 -22.94 23.87 -7.64
CA VAL A 981 -22.88 23.25 -8.96
C VAL A 981 -22.99 21.73 -8.83
N ALA A 982 -22.12 21.09 -8.04
CA ALA A 982 -22.13 19.64 -7.86
C ALA A 982 -23.44 19.11 -7.26
N LYS A 983 -24.06 19.85 -6.32
CA LYS A 983 -25.38 19.52 -5.77
C LYS A 983 -26.48 19.64 -6.84
N GLY A 984 -26.51 20.74 -7.60
CA GLY A 984 -27.46 20.96 -8.68
C GLY A 984 -27.40 19.88 -9.75
N LEU A 985 -26.19 19.45 -10.12
CA LEU A 985 -25.96 18.33 -11.03
C LEU A 985 -26.55 17.00 -10.52
N CYS A 986 -26.72 16.83 -9.20
CA CYS A 986 -27.31 15.61 -8.63
C CYS A 986 -28.84 15.64 -8.55
N ASP A 987 -29.47 16.82 -8.67
CA ASP A 987 -30.91 17.02 -8.51
C ASP A 987 -31.41 18.09 -9.49
N MET A 988 -31.22 17.81 -10.78
CA MET A 988 -31.57 18.71 -11.88
C MET A 988 -33.08 19.01 -11.87
N GLN A 989 -33.42 20.29 -11.93
CA GLN A 989 -34.80 20.77 -11.97
C GLN A 989 -35.20 21.15 -13.40
N ASP A 990 -36.49 21.09 -13.71
CA ASP A 990 -37.00 21.55 -15.00
C ASP A 990 -36.86 23.08 -15.12
N LEU A 991 -36.07 23.54 -16.09
CA LEU A 991 -35.67 24.94 -16.25
C LEU A 991 -35.88 25.39 -17.69
N ASN A 992 -36.75 26.39 -17.89
CA ASN A 992 -36.96 26.98 -19.21
C ASN A 992 -35.85 28.00 -19.54
N LYS A 993 -35.08 27.76 -20.61
CA LYS A 993 -34.05 28.68 -21.13
C LYS A 993 -34.69 29.65 -22.13
N VAL A 994 -34.50 30.96 -21.95
CA VAL A 994 -35.14 31.99 -22.80
C VAL A 994 -34.22 32.49 -23.92
N PHE A 995 -32.92 32.20 -23.85
CA PHE A 995 -31.92 32.55 -24.85
C PHE A 995 -31.57 31.33 -25.72
N VAL A 996 -31.12 31.58 -26.96
CA VAL A 996 -30.91 30.53 -27.96
C VAL A 996 -29.45 30.07 -28.04
N ASP A 997 -28.47 30.93 -27.76
CA ASP A 997 -27.04 30.57 -27.71
C ASP A 997 -26.22 31.60 -26.89
N ASN A 998 -25.17 31.16 -26.18
CA ASN A 998 -24.31 31.98 -25.30
C ASN A 998 -23.08 32.59 -26.01
N HIS A 999 -23.12 32.80 -27.33
CA HIS A 999 -21.95 33.22 -28.12
C HIS A 999 -21.69 34.72 -28.19
N SER A 1000 -22.35 35.51 -27.34
CA SER A 1000 -22.15 36.96 -27.28
C SER A 1000 -22.36 37.52 -25.89
N ASP A 1001 -21.70 38.63 -25.63
CA ASP A 1001 -21.95 39.46 -24.46
C ASP A 1001 -22.28 40.88 -24.88
N ILE A 1002 -22.97 41.63 -24.01
CA ILE A 1002 -23.24 43.03 -24.31
C ILE A 1002 -21.93 43.84 -24.28
N CYS A 1003 -21.85 44.87 -25.12
CA CYS A 1003 -20.74 45.83 -25.13
C CYS A 1003 -20.48 46.39 -23.73
N GLY A 1004 -21.55 46.83 -23.05
CA GLY A 1004 -21.51 47.36 -21.69
C GLY A 1004 -20.85 48.74 -21.56
N GLU A 1005 -20.46 49.37 -22.67
CA GLU A 1005 -19.75 50.66 -22.66
C GLU A 1005 -20.35 51.66 -23.67
N ILE A 1006 -20.17 52.95 -23.40
CA ILE A 1006 -20.52 54.10 -24.25
C ILE A 1006 -19.22 54.78 -24.71
N GLY A 1007 -19.20 55.23 -25.97
CA GLY A 1007 -18.01 55.86 -26.55
C GLY A 1007 -17.09 54.90 -27.29
N VAL A 1008 -17.58 53.71 -27.63
CA VAL A 1008 -16.87 52.75 -28.48
C VAL A 1008 -17.43 52.78 -29.90
N ARG A 1009 -16.54 52.90 -30.89
CA ARG A 1009 -16.88 52.84 -32.31
C ARG A 1009 -16.24 51.61 -32.94
N PHE A 1010 -17.02 50.89 -33.75
CA PHE A 1010 -16.56 49.73 -34.48
C PHE A 1010 -16.58 49.99 -35.99
N THR A 1011 -15.45 49.77 -36.66
CA THR A 1011 -15.29 49.92 -38.11
C THR A 1011 -15.07 48.55 -38.74
N ASN A 1012 -16.04 48.04 -39.49
CA ASN A 1012 -15.92 46.70 -40.08
C ASN A 1012 -14.90 46.65 -41.24
N SER A 1013 -14.65 45.44 -41.75
CA SER A 1013 -13.73 45.19 -42.88
C SER A 1013 -14.12 45.88 -44.20
N GLN A 1014 -15.35 46.37 -44.32
CA GLN A 1014 -15.84 47.13 -45.47
C GLN A 1014 -15.70 48.66 -45.29
N GLY A 1015 -15.12 49.11 -44.17
CA GLY A 1015 -14.93 50.52 -43.84
C GLY A 1015 -16.19 51.22 -43.29
N ALA A 1016 -17.25 50.48 -43.01
CA ALA A 1016 -18.46 51.03 -42.39
C ALA A 1016 -18.26 51.13 -40.87
N SER A 1017 -18.37 52.35 -40.35
CA SER A 1017 -18.21 52.66 -38.92
C SER A 1017 -19.57 52.91 -38.27
N ARG A 1018 -19.80 52.30 -37.09
CA ARG A 1018 -20.96 52.57 -36.24
C ARG A 1018 -20.54 52.72 -34.78
N GLU A 1019 -21.31 53.52 -34.04
CA GLU A 1019 -21.21 53.58 -32.59
C GLU A 1019 -21.88 52.35 -31.97
N LEU A 1020 -21.22 51.72 -31.00
CA LEU A 1020 -21.75 50.58 -30.27
C LEU A 1020 -22.56 51.09 -29.07
N LEU A 1021 -23.76 50.55 -28.90
CA LEU A 1021 -24.58 50.85 -27.72
C LEU A 1021 -24.23 49.88 -26.57
N PRO A 1022 -24.46 50.26 -25.30
CA PRO A 1022 -24.21 49.37 -24.16
C PRO A 1022 -24.96 48.03 -24.24
N THR A 1023 -26.11 48.01 -24.94
CA THR A 1023 -26.95 46.82 -25.14
C THR A 1023 -26.62 46.00 -26.38
N ASP A 1024 -25.68 46.46 -27.23
CA ASP A 1024 -25.28 45.74 -28.44
C ASP A 1024 -24.56 44.45 -28.06
N GLU A 1025 -24.96 43.32 -28.66
CA GLU A 1025 -24.32 42.02 -28.47
C GLU A 1025 -23.06 41.91 -29.33
N LEU A 1026 -21.94 41.59 -28.70
CA LEU A 1026 -20.63 41.42 -29.32
C LEU A 1026 -20.29 39.93 -29.39
N SER A 1027 -20.40 39.36 -30.59
CA SER A 1027 -19.98 37.99 -30.89
C SER A 1027 -18.50 37.92 -31.32
N SER A 1028 -18.00 36.72 -31.58
CA SER A 1028 -16.58 36.51 -31.92
C SER A 1028 -16.08 37.22 -33.17
N GLU A 1029 -16.98 37.52 -34.11
CA GLU A 1029 -16.66 38.25 -35.35
C GLU A 1029 -16.11 39.66 -35.09
N TYR A 1030 -16.50 40.28 -33.96
CA TYR A 1030 -16.02 41.61 -33.59
C TYR A 1030 -14.54 41.60 -33.17
N PHE A 1031 -14.02 40.47 -32.70
CA PHE A 1031 -12.69 40.38 -32.09
C PHE A 1031 -11.63 39.77 -33.02
N ASP A 1032 -12.02 39.12 -34.12
CA ASP A 1032 -11.09 38.51 -35.09
C ASP A 1032 -10.44 39.53 -36.05
N ASN A 1033 -9.85 40.58 -35.49
CA ASN A 1033 -9.17 41.63 -36.25
C ASN A 1033 -8.01 42.28 -35.47
N ASP A 1034 -7.48 41.60 -34.46
CA ASP A 1034 -6.42 42.11 -33.57
C ASP A 1034 -6.81 43.44 -32.90
N MET A 1035 -8.10 43.63 -32.64
CA MET A 1035 -8.71 44.84 -32.09
C MET A 1035 -8.56 46.10 -32.97
N ASN A 1036 -8.08 45.98 -34.22
CA ASN A 1036 -7.84 47.12 -35.12
C ASN A 1036 -9.12 47.86 -35.52
N TYR A 1037 -10.28 47.23 -35.36
CA TYR A 1037 -11.57 47.79 -35.74
C TYR A 1037 -12.29 48.52 -34.61
N PHE A 1038 -11.76 48.48 -33.39
CA PHE A 1038 -12.30 49.22 -32.26
C PHE A 1038 -11.58 50.55 -32.07
N ASP A 1039 -12.37 51.61 -31.87
CA ASP A 1039 -11.90 52.95 -31.49
C ASP A 1039 -12.61 53.37 -30.18
N PHE A 1040 -11.82 53.53 -29.11
CA PHE A 1040 -12.29 53.87 -27.77
C PHE A 1040 -12.20 55.39 -27.57
N THR A 1041 -13.31 56.10 -27.81
CA THR A 1041 -13.36 57.57 -27.75
C THR A 1041 -13.65 58.10 -26.35
N SER A 1042 -14.44 57.38 -25.55
CA SER A 1042 -14.67 57.60 -24.13
C SER A 1042 -14.97 56.25 -23.44
N MET A 1043 -15.04 56.27 -22.10
CA MET A 1043 -15.32 55.10 -21.25
C MET A 1043 -16.33 55.50 -20.17
N GLU A 1044 -17.48 56.04 -20.58
CA GLU A 1044 -18.42 56.71 -19.66
C GLU A 1044 -19.00 55.76 -18.60
N CYS A 1045 -19.32 54.51 -18.97
CA CYS A 1045 -19.87 53.52 -18.06
C CYS A 1045 -18.81 53.05 -17.07
N PHE A 1046 -17.62 52.70 -17.55
CA PHE A 1046 -16.51 52.37 -16.66
C PHE A 1046 -16.10 53.56 -15.76
N GLU A 1047 -16.14 54.81 -16.26
CA GLU A 1047 -15.89 56.01 -15.46
C GLU A 1047 -16.91 56.17 -14.31
N GLU A 1048 -18.19 55.93 -14.57
CA GLU A 1048 -19.23 55.98 -13.55
C GLU A 1048 -18.97 54.92 -12.46
N PHE A 1049 -18.73 53.67 -12.86
CA PHE A 1049 -18.36 52.62 -11.93
C PHE A 1049 -17.12 53.01 -11.11
N PHE A 1050 -16.07 53.49 -11.79
CA PHE A 1050 -14.83 53.91 -11.15
C PHE A 1050 -15.06 55.01 -10.12
N ASN A 1051 -15.93 55.97 -10.40
CA ASN A 1051 -16.30 57.02 -9.44
C ASN A 1051 -17.05 56.47 -8.21
N ILE A 1052 -17.96 55.50 -8.40
CA ILE A 1052 -18.65 54.81 -7.29
C ILE A 1052 -17.62 54.04 -6.44
N PHE A 1053 -16.72 53.30 -7.08
CA PHE A 1053 -15.63 52.58 -6.44
C PHE A 1053 -14.73 53.50 -5.62
N ILE A 1054 -14.21 54.58 -6.22
CA ILE A 1054 -13.32 55.54 -5.55
C ILE A 1054 -14.02 56.22 -4.36
N ASN A 1055 -15.29 56.62 -4.51
CA ASN A 1055 -16.05 57.16 -3.39
C ASN A 1055 -16.12 56.15 -2.23
N PHE A 1056 -16.39 54.88 -2.53
CA PHE A 1056 -16.41 53.84 -1.53
C PHE A 1056 -15.04 53.65 -0.86
N VAL A 1057 -13.98 53.38 -1.62
CA VAL A 1057 -12.66 53.00 -1.08
C VAL A 1057 -11.90 54.17 -0.47
N SER A 1058 -12.02 55.39 -0.99
CA SER A 1058 -11.22 56.54 -0.53
C SER A 1058 -12.00 57.47 0.40
N VAL A 1059 -13.30 57.66 0.17
CA VAL A 1059 -14.10 58.62 0.97
C VAL A 1059 -14.83 57.92 2.13
N LYS A 1060 -15.65 56.90 1.84
CA LYS A 1060 -16.50 56.26 2.85
C LYS A 1060 -15.75 55.35 3.81
N THR A 1061 -14.81 54.56 3.30
CA THR A 1061 -14.17 53.46 4.05
C THR A 1061 -12.68 53.69 4.34
N LYS A 1062 -12.04 54.59 3.59
CA LYS A 1062 -10.60 54.90 3.67
C LYS A 1062 -9.71 53.65 3.55
N LEU A 1063 -10.09 52.72 2.68
CA LEU A 1063 -9.31 51.54 2.31
C LEU A 1063 -8.13 51.91 1.40
N CYS A 1064 -8.27 52.95 0.56
CA CYS A 1064 -7.23 53.41 -0.36
C CYS A 1064 -7.03 54.93 -0.25
N THR A 1065 -5.78 55.37 -0.12
CA THR A 1065 -5.41 56.80 -0.08
C THR A 1065 -4.94 57.35 -1.42
N MET A 1066 -4.84 56.53 -2.47
CA MET A 1066 -4.24 56.87 -3.76
C MET A 1066 -5.25 57.37 -4.82
N ASP A 1067 -6.28 58.08 -4.41
CA ASP A 1067 -7.36 58.55 -5.30
C ASP A 1067 -6.80 59.36 -6.49
N ALA A 1068 -5.95 60.35 -6.21
CA ALA A 1068 -5.36 61.21 -7.23
C ALA A 1068 -4.50 60.42 -8.24
N GLU A 1069 -3.68 59.48 -7.79
CA GLU A 1069 -2.85 58.68 -8.69
C GLU A 1069 -3.66 57.68 -9.54
N LEU A 1070 -4.75 57.14 -8.99
CA LEU A 1070 -5.65 56.23 -9.72
C LEU A 1070 -6.45 56.99 -10.80
N ARG A 1071 -6.92 58.20 -10.48
CA ARG A 1071 -7.63 59.09 -11.43
C ARG A 1071 -6.75 59.53 -12.60
N ASN A 1072 -5.46 59.81 -12.36
CA ASN A 1072 -4.55 60.21 -13.43
C ASN A 1072 -4.32 59.10 -14.47
N ASP A 1073 -4.24 57.84 -14.02
CA ASP A 1073 -3.99 56.70 -14.91
C ASP A 1073 -5.23 56.25 -15.69
N PHE A 1074 -6.43 56.62 -15.21
CA PHE A 1074 -7.69 56.39 -15.91
C PHE A 1074 -7.67 57.01 -17.32
N ALA A 1075 -7.07 58.20 -17.47
CA ALA A 1075 -7.04 58.92 -18.75
C ALA A 1075 -6.28 58.19 -19.88
N ASP A 1076 -5.35 57.29 -19.54
CA ASP A 1076 -4.56 56.51 -20.50
C ASP A 1076 -5.09 55.07 -20.68
N LEU A 1077 -6.23 54.73 -20.06
CA LEU A 1077 -6.84 53.41 -20.18
C LEU A 1077 -7.28 53.08 -21.62
N PRO A 1078 -7.92 53.99 -22.40
CA PRO A 1078 -8.34 53.70 -23.78
C PRO A 1078 -7.23 53.18 -24.70
N ASN A 1079 -6.01 53.66 -24.51
CA ASN A 1079 -4.86 53.27 -25.33
C ASN A 1079 -4.32 51.86 -24.99
N LYS A 1080 -4.77 51.25 -23.88
CA LYS A 1080 -4.23 49.99 -23.35
C LYS A 1080 -5.15 48.78 -23.56
N VAL A 1081 -6.46 49.00 -23.68
CA VAL A 1081 -7.47 47.91 -23.69
C VAL A 1081 -7.31 46.96 -24.87
N GLY A 1082 -7.12 47.48 -26.08
CA GLY A 1082 -6.95 46.64 -27.27
C GLY A 1082 -5.73 45.71 -27.15
N ALA A 1083 -4.59 46.25 -26.72
CA ALA A 1083 -3.38 45.45 -26.48
C ALA A 1083 -3.55 44.45 -25.32
N PHE A 1084 -4.33 44.81 -24.30
CA PHE A 1084 -4.65 43.92 -23.18
C PHE A 1084 -5.48 42.70 -23.65
N ILE A 1085 -6.54 42.93 -24.43
CA ILE A 1085 -7.37 41.85 -25.00
C ILE A 1085 -6.53 40.91 -25.88
N CYS A 1086 -5.68 41.45 -26.77
CA CYS A 1086 -4.83 40.61 -27.62
C CYS A 1086 -3.76 39.82 -26.84
N GLN A 1087 -3.47 40.20 -25.59
CA GLN A 1087 -2.54 39.48 -24.70
C GLN A 1087 -3.21 38.36 -23.91
N ASP A 1088 -4.54 38.32 -23.88
CA ASP A 1088 -5.31 37.29 -23.20
C ASP A 1088 -4.99 35.88 -23.74
N SER A 1089 -4.92 34.89 -22.84
CA SER A 1089 -4.55 33.50 -23.17
C SER A 1089 -5.55 32.81 -24.10
N GLU A 1090 -6.84 33.07 -23.94
CA GLU A 1090 -7.89 32.52 -24.80
C GLU A 1090 -7.98 33.26 -26.12
N TYR A 1091 -7.72 34.57 -26.17
CA TYR A 1091 -7.59 35.29 -27.45
C TYR A 1091 -6.48 34.65 -28.29
N LYS A 1092 -5.33 34.39 -27.66
CA LYS A 1092 -4.21 33.66 -28.27
C LYS A 1092 -4.57 32.23 -28.62
N SER A 1093 -5.36 31.55 -27.79
CA SER A 1093 -5.86 30.19 -28.05
C SER A 1093 -6.75 30.14 -29.30
N ALA A 1094 -7.73 31.05 -29.39
CA ALA A 1094 -8.62 31.20 -30.54
C ALA A 1094 -7.82 31.50 -31.81
N LYS A 1095 -6.85 32.43 -31.78
CA LYS A 1095 -5.95 32.69 -32.92
C LYS A 1095 -5.16 31.45 -33.36
N ARG A 1096 -4.61 30.67 -32.41
CA ARG A 1096 -3.90 29.43 -32.73
C ARG A 1096 -4.82 28.39 -33.37
N LYS A 1097 -6.06 28.26 -32.92
CA LYS A 1097 -7.06 27.34 -33.51
C LYS A 1097 -7.41 27.75 -34.95
N VAL A 1098 -7.60 29.04 -35.23
CA VAL A 1098 -7.80 29.54 -36.61
C VAL A 1098 -6.64 29.17 -37.52
N ASN A 1099 -5.40 29.33 -37.06
CA ASN A 1099 -4.21 28.94 -37.82
C ASN A 1099 -4.14 27.43 -38.11
N ASN A 1100 -4.84 26.62 -37.33
CA ASN A 1100 -4.94 25.16 -37.48
C ASN A 1100 -6.24 24.72 -38.21
N GLY A 1101 -6.98 25.65 -38.82
CA GLY A 1101 -8.18 25.35 -39.61
C GLY A 1101 -9.51 25.38 -38.83
N GLY A 1102 -9.52 25.85 -37.59
CA GLY A 1102 -10.74 26.07 -36.79
C GLY A 1102 -11.37 27.45 -36.95
N SER A 1103 -12.47 27.73 -36.22
CA SER A 1103 -13.11 29.04 -36.15
C SER A 1103 -12.57 29.90 -35.00
N PHE A 1104 -12.68 31.23 -35.12
CA PHE A 1104 -12.33 32.16 -34.05
C PHE A 1104 -13.48 32.26 -33.04
N ALA A 1105 -13.29 31.75 -31.83
CA ALA A 1105 -14.32 31.65 -30.79
C ALA A 1105 -13.89 32.39 -29.50
N TYR A 1106 -13.85 33.72 -29.56
CA TYR A 1106 -13.56 34.58 -28.41
C TYR A 1106 -14.58 35.71 -28.34
N HIS A 1107 -15.15 35.98 -27.17
CA HIS A 1107 -15.96 37.16 -26.89
C HIS A 1107 -15.76 37.58 -25.43
N GLN A 1108 -15.97 38.87 -25.13
CA GLN A 1108 -15.98 39.40 -23.77
C GLN A 1108 -16.67 40.78 -23.75
N PRO A 1109 -17.36 41.18 -22.67
CA PRO A 1109 -17.84 42.55 -22.52
C PRO A 1109 -16.68 43.55 -22.48
N LEU A 1110 -16.79 44.66 -23.22
CA LEU A 1110 -15.72 45.66 -23.28
C LEU A 1110 -15.50 46.34 -21.93
N ILE A 1111 -16.56 46.66 -21.20
CA ILE A 1111 -16.46 47.22 -19.83
C ILE A 1111 -15.71 46.30 -18.86
N ILE A 1112 -15.84 44.96 -19.01
CA ILE A 1112 -15.06 44.02 -18.20
C ILE A 1112 -13.60 44.02 -18.65
N ALA A 1113 -13.32 44.07 -19.95
CA ALA A 1113 -11.94 44.14 -20.44
C ALA A 1113 -11.24 45.44 -19.98
N GLU A 1114 -11.94 46.56 -19.98
CA GLU A 1114 -11.50 47.85 -19.44
C GLU A 1114 -11.18 47.75 -17.96
N GLY A 1115 -12.10 47.20 -17.17
CA GLY A 1115 -11.90 47.02 -15.75
C GLY A 1115 -10.77 46.06 -15.41
N SER A 1116 -10.64 44.93 -16.10
CA SER A 1116 -9.53 43.99 -15.92
C SER A 1116 -8.19 44.63 -16.32
N CYS A 1117 -8.16 45.40 -17.41
CA CYS A 1117 -6.97 46.16 -17.81
C CYS A 1117 -6.57 47.18 -16.74
N PHE A 1118 -7.51 47.96 -16.19
CA PHE A 1118 -7.24 48.90 -15.11
C PHE A 1118 -6.77 48.19 -13.83
N LEU A 1119 -7.45 47.10 -13.46
CA LEU A 1119 -7.11 46.30 -12.28
C LEU A 1119 -5.66 45.82 -12.30
N GLU A 1120 -5.22 45.21 -13.41
CA GLU A 1120 -3.88 44.64 -13.52
C GLU A 1120 -2.80 45.67 -13.82
N LYS A 1121 -3.06 46.62 -14.71
CA LYS A 1121 -2.04 47.57 -15.18
C LYS A 1121 -1.90 48.78 -14.25
N THR A 1122 -2.92 49.08 -13.46
CA THR A 1122 -2.96 50.28 -12.60
C THR A 1122 -3.21 49.92 -11.14
N LEU A 1123 -4.37 49.38 -10.77
CA LEU A 1123 -4.79 49.23 -9.37
C LEU A 1123 -3.81 48.34 -8.58
N ILE A 1124 -3.56 47.12 -9.05
CA ILE A 1124 -2.67 46.17 -8.37
C ILE A 1124 -1.25 46.76 -8.28
N LYS A 1125 -0.74 47.34 -9.37
CA LYS A 1125 0.62 47.88 -9.41
C LYS A 1125 0.82 49.12 -8.55
N LYS A 1126 -0.17 49.98 -8.36
CA LYS A 1126 0.02 51.19 -7.54
C LYS A 1126 -0.27 50.94 -6.07
N VAL A 1127 -1.33 50.19 -5.78
CA VAL A 1127 -1.82 50.03 -4.41
C VAL A 1127 -1.02 48.98 -3.62
N PHE A 1128 -0.40 48.01 -4.31
CA PHE A 1128 0.19 46.83 -3.68
C PHE A 1128 1.67 46.59 -3.98
N SER A 1129 2.36 47.52 -4.64
CA SER A 1129 3.79 47.40 -4.96
C SER A 1129 4.70 47.95 -3.88
#